data_AF-A0A1V6GS93-F1
#
_entry.id   AF-A0A1V6GS93-F1
#
_cell.length_a   1.000
_cell.length_b   1.000
_cell.length_c   1.000
_cell.angle_alpha   90.00
_cell.angle_beta   90.00
_cell.angle_gamma   90.00
#
_symmetry.space_group_name_H-M   'P 1'
#
loop_
_entity.id
_entity.type
_entity.pdbx_description
1 polymer ?
#
loop_
_entity_poly.entity_id
_entity_poly.type
_entity_poly.pdbx_seq_one_letter_code
_entity_poly.pdbx_strand_id
1 'polypeptide(L)'
;MAIRVEVGLKEHLFDARGARIKKQLLHAFPHLTPPDNISCFDVYHVDADVAQASLQEAFCDPVIQDMAVGIILRPLPGWYIEVGFKPGVTDNVGHSAQYALELITGGKIQVYSARGYLIEGAYDHDTAQAIATECLANSLIHTIRIFRLPESRRIDPLIPRVTGFHEPMVEEISLDLSEDELLRLSQTRTLALTAEEMQTIARYISSSKTLKLRASKGLTNRITDVELECLAQTWSEHCKHKIFNATIAYEENGRTRKIKSLFATYIKGATAKIRKELGTNDICVSVFSDNAGVIRFDEEHNLVFKVETHNSPSALDPYGGALTGIVGVNRDPFGTGMGARLIFNTDVFCFASPFHAAQLPPKILHPLRIFEGVREGVEHGGNKSGIPTVNGCIVFDERYLGKPLVYCGTAGIMPREIGGEPSHVKKVVPGDLIVMAGGRIGKDGIHGATFSSEELHEESPTSAVQIGDPITQKKLTDFLIIARDRGLYRAITDNGAGGLSSSVGEMATACGGCHIELEKPPLKYHGLSPWEILLSEAQERMTLAVPPGRIDAFMALSSRMDVESTVIGTFTDSGFFHCTYEGRTVAYLSLDFLHNGLPPMVLRARWSTPAGDGTETPDPPDHGSKLREMLGRLNICSKEYVVRQYDHEVQAGSVVKPLVGDQCDGPSDAAVVRPLLDSEEGVVVANGIIPRYSDLDTYHMAACALDEALRNFICVGGNPDHWAFLDNFCWCDPVAGRRNPDGEYKLAQLVRANKALYDYALAYACPMISGKDSMKNDYIGGDTKISVPPTILISVIGTIEDVKKAVTMDIKQPGSLIFMLGVTKKELGCSEYLASWGKKGSRLPAVDAKKALRRYRLFHEAARQGLIPSAHDCSDGGLAVCLAEMAFSGGYGMEIDLGKVKAERGMSDTEILYSESASRIVIEVVPEKRKAVMDLFGRDAVCIGSSSQAPVLFIRSKSGQPIVSEAVADLKAAWKKTLDF
;
A
#
# COMPACT_ATOMS: atom_id res chain seq x y z
N MET A 1 -15.92 -28.41 -29.88
CA MET A 1 -14.94 -27.48 -30.49
C MET A 1 -14.93 -26.23 -29.63
N ALA A 2 -13.79 -25.54 -29.49
CA ALA A 2 -13.77 -24.27 -28.75
C ALA A 2 -14.60 -23.20 -29.48
N ILE A 3 -15.18 -22.27 -28.72
CA ILE A 3 -16.07 -21.22 -29.23
C ILE A 3 -15.57 -19.85 -28.74
N ARG A 4 -15.65 -18.83 -29.60
CA ARG A 4 -15.43 -17.42 -29.23
C ARG A 4 -16.79 -16.74 -29.07
N VAL A 5 -17.03 -16.11 -27.93
CA VAL A 5 -18.22 -15.30 -27.65
C VAL A 5 -17.78 -13.87 -27.44
N GLU A 6 -18.50 -12.92 -28.02
CA GLU A 6 -18.26 -11.49 -27.86
C GLU A 6 -19.54 -10.82 -27.38
N VAL A 7 -19.41 -10.00 -26.36
CA VAL A 7 -20.50 -9.26 -25.73
C VAL A 7 -20.16 -7.79 -25.73
N GLY A 8 -21.09 -6.95 -26.17
CA GLY A 8 -20.93 -5.50 -26.18
C GLY A 8 -22.23 -4.82 -25.79
N LEU A 9 -22.17 -3.54 -25.43
CA LEU A 9 -23.37 -2.75 -25.20
C LEU A 9 -24.26 -2.74 -26.47
N LYS A 10 -25.54 -2.41 -26.33
CA LYS A 10 -26.40 -2.12 -27.49
C LYS A 10 -25.95 -0.84 -28.18
N GLU A 11 -26.13 -0.75 -29.49
CA GLU A 11 -25.61 0.35 -30.32
C GLU A 11 -26.08 1.75 -29.89
N HIS A 12 -27.31 1.86 -29.39
CA HIS A 12 -27.90 3.13 -28.95
C HIS A 12 -27.44 3.58 -27.54
N LEU A 13 -26.65 2.77 -26.83
CA LEU A 13 -26.15 3.08 -25.50
C LEU A 13 -24.76 3.72 -25.56
N PHE A 14 -24.50 4.63 -24.62
CA PHE A 14 -23.20 5.29 -24.50
C PHE A 14 -22.14 4.34 -23.94
N ASP A 15 -21.07 4.10 -24.71
CA ASP A 15 -19.93 3.31 -24.26
C ASP A 15 -18.92 4.18 -23.49
N ALA A 16 -19.13 4.24 -22.17
CA ALA A 16 -18.24 4.98 -21.27
C ALA A 16 -16.80 4.42 -21.27
N ARG A 17 -16.60 3.10 -21.48
CA ARG A 17 -15.27 2.48 -21.57
C ARG A 17 -14.55 2.97 -22.81
N GLY A 18 -15.27 2.98 -23.94
CA GLY A 18 -14.80 3.53 -25.21
C GLY A 18 -14.38 4.99 -25.10
N ALA A 19 -15.25 5.83 -24.51
CA ALA A 19 -14.97 7.25 -24.29
C ALA A 19 -13.73 7.48 -23.41
N ARG A 20 -13.60 6.71 -22.31
CA ARG A 20 -12.44 6.76 -21.41
C ARG A 20 -11.14 6.41 -22.15
N ILE A 21 -11.14 5.33 -22.91
CA ILE A 21 -9.96 4.89 -23.69
C ILE A 21 -9.61 5.91 -24.76
N LYS A 22 -10.60 6.51 -25.43
CA LYS A 22 -10.37 7.58 -26.39
C LYS A 22 -9.65 8.76 -25.75
N LYS A 23 -10.02 9.15 -24.52
CA LYS A 23 -9.33 10.20 -23.77
C LYS A 23 -7.90 9.80 -23.37
N GLN A 24 -7.70 8.58 -22.87
CA GLN A 24 -6.38 8.06 -22.52
C GLN A 24 -5.45 8.01 -23.74
N LEU A 25 -5.96 7.58 -24.89
CA LEU A 25 -5.23 7.50 -26.14
C LEU A 25 -4.79 8.88 -26.63
N LEU A 26 -5.67 9.88 -26.56
CA LEU A 26 -5.30 11.27 -26.90
C LEU A 26 -4.26 11.88 -25.96
N HIS A 27 -4.23 11.45 -24.71
CA HIS A 27 -3.21 11.87 -23.77
C HIS A 27 -1.87 11.18 -24.02
N ALA A 28 -1.89 9.86 -24.25
CA ALA A 28 -0.69 9.07 -24.54
C ALA A 28 -0.07 9.43 -25.89
N PHE A 29 -0.89 9.78 -26.88
CA PHE A 29 -0.47 10.12 -28.24
C PHE A 29 -1.01 11.51 -28.63
N PRO A 30 -0.44 12.61 -28.09
CA PRO A 30 -0.95 13.96 -28.32
C PRO A 30 -0.87 14.43 -29.79
N HIS A 31 -0.09 13.73 -30.62
CA HIS A 31 0.07 14.02 -32.05
C HIS A 31 -0.91 13.22 -32.94
N LEU A 32 -1.68 12.31 -32.36
CA LEU A 32 -2.53 11.39 -33.09
C LEU A 32 -3.91 12.01 -33.34
N THR A 33 -4.40 11.91 -34.58
CA THR A 33 -5.74 12.42 -34.96
C THR A 33 -6.81 11.68 -34.16
N PRO A 34 -7.71 12.35 -33.43
CA PRO A 34 -8.68 11.68 -32.58
C PRO A 34 -9.49 10.60 -33.32
N PRO A 35 -9.66 9.40 -32.72
CA PRO A 35 -10.46 8.36 -33.34
C PRO A 35 -11.91 8.82 -33.40
N ASP A 36 -12.63 8.44 -34.46
CA ASP A 36 -14.04 8.79 -34.61
C ASP A 36 -14.81 8.24 -33.41
N ASN A 37 -14.59 6.95 -33.12
CA ASN A 37 -15.16 6.24 -32.00
C ASN A 37 -14.24 5.10 -31.54
N ILE A 38 -14.39 4.68 -30.28
CA ILE A 38 -13.82 3.44 -29.77
C ILE A 38 -14.94 2.64 -29.13
N SER A 39 -15.18 1.41 -29.58
CA SER A 39 -16.12 0.49 -28.94
C SER A 39 -15.38 -0.60 -28.18
N CYS A 40 -15.84 -0.93 -26.97
CA CYS A 40 -15.25 -1.92 -26.09
C CYS A 40 -16.15 -3.15 -25.92
N PHE A 41 -15.55 -4.33 -26.04
CA PHE A 41 -16.23 -5.62 -25.97
C PHE A 41 -15.60 -6.53 -24.90
N ASP A 42 -16.43 -7.34 -24.28
CA ASP A 42 -16.04 -8.47 -23.44
C ASP A 42 -15.98 -9.72 -24.33
N VAL A 43 -14.84 -10.41 -24.37
CA VAL A 43 -14.62 -11.58 -25.21
C VAL A 43 -14.37 -12.79 -24.32
N TYR A 44 -15.03 -13.91 -24.61
CA TYR A 44 -14.88 -15.17 -23.90
C TYR A 44 -14.52 -16.29 -24.88
N HIS A 45 -13.41 -16.99 -24.63
CA HIS A 45 -13.00 -18.19 -25.33
C HIS A 45 -13.38 -19.41 -24.47
N VAL A 46 -14.39 -20.15 -24.92
CA VAL A 46 -14.94 -21.31 -24.21
C VAL A 46 -14.32 -22.58 -24.80
N ASP A 47 -13.61 -23.37 -23.99
CA ASP A 47 -12.96 -24.62 -24.44
C ASP A 47 -13.93 -25.82 -24.44
N ALA A 48 -15.15 -25.60 -24.93
CA ALA A 48 -16.19 -26.60 -25.06
C ALA A 48 -17.21 -26.16 -26.11
N ASP A 49 -17.97 -27.14 -26.62
CA ASP A 49 -19.17 -26.86 -27.40
C ASP A 49 -20.34 -26.69 -26.43
N VAL A 50 -20.94 -25.50 -26.39
CA VAL A 50 -21.96 -25.11 -25.42
C VAL A 50 -23.14 -24.50 -26.15
N ALA A 51 -24.36 -24.84 -25.73
CA ALA A 51 -25.57 -24.30 -26.31
C ALA A 51 -25.61 -22.77 -26.18
N GLN A 52 -26.01 -22.09 -27.27
CA GLN A 52 -26.08 -20.62 -27.31
C GLN A 52 -26.96 -20.02 -26.21
N ALA A 53 -28.03 -20.70 -25.81
CA ALA A 53 -28.90 -20.27 -24.71
C ALA A 53 -28.14 -20.17 -23.37
N SER A 54 -27.30 -21.16 -23.07
CA SER A 54 -26.47 -21.15 -21.86
C SER A 54 -25.39 -20.07 -21.90
N LEU A 55 -24.79 -19.82 -23.07
CA LEU A 55 -23.84 -18.73 -23.27
C LEU A 55 -24.51 -17.36 -23.07
N GLN A 56 -25.74 -17.20 -23.58
CA GLN A 56 -26.51 -15.97 -23.43
C GLN A 56 -26.89 -15.70 -21.98
N GLU A 57 -27.34 -16.74 -21.27
CA GLU A 57 -27.66 -16.65 -19.83
C GLU A 57 -26.42 -16.33 -18.98
N ALA A 58 -25.27 -16.91 -19.32
CA ALA A 58 -24.03 -16.72 -18.55
C ALA A 58 -23.36 -15.35 -18.79
N PHE A 59 -23.33 -14.86 -20.03
CA PHE A 59 -22.41 -13.80 -20.44
C PHE A 59 -23.08 -12.50 -20.89
N CYS A 60 -24.39 -12.50 -21.16
CA CYS A 60 -25.06 -11.37 -21.77
C CYS A 60 -26.19 -10.85 -20.88
N ASP A 61 -26.13 -9.57 -20.51
CA ASP A 61 -27.29 -8.86 -19.98
C ASP A 61 -28.21 -8.47 -21.15
N PRO A 62 -29.37 -9.12 -21.34
CA PRO A 62 -30.22 -8.90 -22.50
C PRO A 62 -30.86 -7.50 -22.53
N VAL A 63 -30.82 -6.74 -21.44
CA VAL A 63 -31.35 -5.39 -21.37
C VAL A 63 -30.40 -4.41 -22.06
N ILE A 64 -29.11 -4.50 -21.77
CA ILE A 64 -28.11 -3.50 -22.18
C ILE A 64 -27.06 -4.02 -23.16
N GLN A 65 -26.96 -5.32 -23.39
CA GLN A 65 -25.93 -5.93 -24.23
C GLN A 65 -26.51 -6.74 -25.39
N ASP A 66 -25.70 -6.87 -26.43
CA ASP A 66 -25.86 -7.82 -27.52
C ASP A 66 -24.69 -8.82 -27.51
N MET A 67 -24.94 -10.03 -28.01
CA MET A 67 -23.95 -11.12 -28.03
C MET A 67 -23.77 -11.68 -29.44
N ALA A 68 -22.53 -11.95 -29.83
CA ALA A 68 -22.15 -12.64 -31.04
C ALA A 68 -21.32 -13.90 -30.72
N VAL A 69 -21.53 -14.97 -31.50
CA VAL A 69 -20.81 -16.24 -31.35
C VAL A 69 -20.04 -16.53 -32.64
N GLY A 70 -18.71 -16.64 -32.54
CA GLY A 70 -17.81 -16.95 -33.65
C GLY A 70 -17.61 -15.81 -34.67
N ILE A 71 -18.24 -14.66 -34.48
CA ILE A 71 -18.12 -13.48 -35.34
C ILE A 71 -17.91 -12.21 -34.50
N ILE A 72 -17.48 -11.13 -35.14
CA ILE A 72 -17.42 -9.81 -34.50
C ILE A 72 -18.82 -9.20 -34.48
N LEU A 73 -19.24 -8.71 -33.31
CA LEU A 73 -20.55 -8.12 -33.04
C LEU A 73 -20.79 -6.87 -33.89
N ARG A 74 -19.77 -6.03 -34.06
CA ARG A 74 -19.83 -4.78 -34.83
C ARG A 74 -18.69 -4.68 -35.85
N PRO A 75 -18.84 -5.20 -37.07
CA PRO A 75 -17.77 -5.21 -38.06
C PRO A 75 -17.65 -3.87 -38.82
N LEU A 76 -17.54 -2.75 -38.09
CA LEU A 76 -17.37 -1.41 -38.69
C LEU A 76 -15.92 -1.22 -39.18
N PRO A 77 -15.69 -0.35 -40.20
CA PRO A 77 -14.34 -0.08 -40.71
C PRO A 77 -13.41 0.49 -39.63
N GLY A 78 -12.26 -0.15 -39.42
CA GLY A 78 -11.36 0.24 -38.35
C GLY A 78 -10.31 -0.84 -38.02
N TRP A 79 -9.63 -0.66 -36.90
CA TRP A 79 -8.74 -1.66 -36.32
C TRP A 79 -9.42 -2.34 -35.14
N TYR A 80 -9.49 -3.67 -35.17
CA TYR A 80 -9.98 -4.46 -34.06
C TYR A 80 -8.78 -5.06 -33.33
N ILE A 81 -8.61 -4.69 -32.06
CA ILE A 81 -7.54 -5.15 -31.19
C ILE A 81 -8.15 -6.03 -30.12
N GLU A 82 -7.71 -7.27 -30.03
CA GLU A 82 -8.09 -8.19 -28.95
C GLU A 82 -6.91 -8.38 -27.99
N VAL A 83 -7.18 -8.18 -26.70
CA VAL A 83 -6.20 -8.27 -25.62
C VAL A 83 -6.66 -9.34 -24.64
N GLY A 84 -5.99 -10.49 -24.65
CA GLY A 84 -6.25 -11.61 -23.73
C GLY A 84 -5.06 -11.89 -22.82
N PHE A 85 -5.17 -12.85 -21.90
CA PHE A 85 -4.07 -13.25 -21.03
C PHE A 85 -3.12 -14.26 -21.68
N LYS A 86 -1.83 -14.16 -21.36
CA LYS A 86 -0.84 -15.18 -21.70
C LYS A 86 -1.10 -16.49 -20.94
N PRO A 87 -0.66 -17.64 -21.47
CA PRO A 87 -0.76 -18.91 -20.75
C PRO A 87 -0.15 -18.86 -19.35
N GLY A 88 -0.88 -19.36 -18.35
CA GLY A 88 -0.42 -19.44 -16.96
C GLY A 88 -0.66 -18.20 -16.10
N VAL A 89 -1.08 -17.07 -16.70
CA VAL A 89 -1.49 -15.86 -15.97
C VAL A 89 -2.90 -16.05 -15.38
N THR A 90 -3.13 -15.57 -14.15
CA THR A 90 -4.45 -15.63 -13.51
C THR A 90 -5.48 -14.80 -14.27
N ASP A 91 -6.59 -15.42 -14.67
CA ASP A 91 -7.70 -14.78 -15.38
C ASP A 91 -8.98 -14.79 -14.51
N ASN A 92 -9.13 -13.77 -13.67
CA ASN A 92 -10.26 -13.67 -12.73
C ASN A 92 -11.62 -13.62 -13.43
N VAL A 93 -11.69 -12.94 -14.58
CA VAL A 93 -12.93 -12.82 -15.35
C VAL A 93 -13.26 -14.16 -16.02
N GLY A 94 -12.25 -14.84 -16.59
CA GLY A 94 -12.38 -16.19 -17.11
C GLY A 94 -12.85 -17.19 -16.05
N HIS A 95 -12.28 -17.16 -14.85
CA HIS A 95 -12.72 -18.00 -13.73
C HIS A 95 -14.17 -17.73 -13.32
N SER A 96 -14.57 -16.45 -13.22
CA SER A 96 -15.95 -16.08 -12.88
C SER A 96 -16.94 -16.52 -13.97
N ALA A 97 -16.56 -16.36 -15.24
CA ALA A 97 -17.33 -16.80 -16.40
C ALA A 97 -17.46 -18.33 -16.46
N GLN A 98 -16.38 -19.05 -16.16
CA GLN A 98 -16.40 -20.51 -15.99
C GLN A 98 -17.36 -20.92 -14.88
N TYR A 99 -17.28 -20.29 -13.70
CA TYR A 99 -18.16 -20.60 -12.58
C TYR A 99 -19.64 -20.38 -12.92
N ALA A 100 -19.97 -19.28 -13.61
CA ALA A 100 -21.33 -19.02 -14.08
C ALA A 100 -21.83 -20.14 -15.03
N LEU A 101 -21.02 -20.55 -16.02
CA LEU A 101 -21.38 -21.64 -16.91
C LEU A 101 -21.49 -22.99 -16.19
N GLU A 102 -20.64 -23.25 -15.20
CA GLU A 102 -20.71 -24.46 -14.37
C GLU A 102 -22.03 -24.56 -13.62
N LEU A 103 -22.51 -23.44 -13.05
CA LEU A 103 -23.81 -23.40 -12.37
C LEU A 103 -24.98 -23.67 -13.32
N ILE A 104 -24.92 -23.16 -14.55
CA ILE A 104 -25.98 -23.30 -15.55
C ILE A 104 -25.99 -24.70 -16.18
N THR A 105 -24.81 -25.24 -16.48
CA THR A 105 -24.67 -26.49 -17.27
C THR A 105 -24.43 -27.73 -16.40
N GLY A 106 -24.00 -27.55 -15.16
CA GLY A 106 -23.55 -28.63 -14.27
C GLY A 106 -22.21 -29.26 -14.65
N GLY A 107 -21.54 -28.77 -15.69
CA GLY A 107 -20.29 -29.32 -16.21
C GLY A 107 -19.11 -28.36 -16.06
N LYS A 108 -17.94 -28.89 -15.72
CA LYS A 108 -16.69 -28.11 -15.60
C LYS A 108 -16.18 -27.69 -16.98
N ILE A 109 -16.36 -26.42 -17.34
CA ILE A 109 -16.03 -25.88 -18.68
C ILE A 109 -15.01 -24.74 -18.53
N GLN A 110 -13.84 -24.89 -19.12
CA GLN A 110 -12.81 -23.85 -19.08
C GLN A 110 -13.20 -22.65 -19.95
N VAL A 111 -13.05 -21.45 -19.39
CA VAL A 111 -13.33 -20.18 -20.06
C VAL A 111 -12.16 -19.24 -19.86
N TYR A 112 -11.73 -18.59 -20.94
CA TYR A 112 -10.68 -17.57 -20.94
C TYR A 112 -11.25 -16.25 -21.43
N SER A 113 -10.94 -15.16 -20.74
CA SER A 113 -11.43 -13.83 -21.07
C SER A 113 -10.41 -13.04 -21.89
N ALA A 114 -10.94 -12.11 -22.68
CA ALA A 114 -10.19 -11.11 -23.40
C ALA A 114 -11.03 -9.83 -23.54
N ARG A 115 -10.38 -8.73 -23.88
CA ARG A 115 -11.00 -7.45 -24.21
C ARG A 115 -10.90 -7.20 -25.71
N GLY A 116 -12.02 -6.82 -26.31
CA GLY A 116 -12.07 -6.34 -27.68
C GLY A 116 -12.12 -4.81 -27.74
N TYR A 117 -11.35 -4.21 -28.63
CA TYR A 117 -11.36 -2.78 -28.90
C TYR A 117 -11.49 -2.54 -30.39
N LEU A 118 -12.58 -1.90 -30.80
CA LEU A 118 -12.74 -1.43 -32.18
C LEU A 118 -12.41 0.06 -32.22
N ILE A 119 -11.33 0.40 -32.91
CA ILE A 119 -10.88 1.78 -33.10
C ILE A 119 -11.26 2.23 -34.51
N GLU A 120 -12.23 3.13 -34.58
CA GLU A 120 -12.71 3.72 -35.83
C GLU A 120 -11.84 4.94 -36.19
N GLY A 121 -11.27 4.91 -37.40
CA GLY A 121 -10.39 5.97 -37.89
C GLY A 121 -9.38 5.48 -38.93
N ALA A 122 -8.75 6.44 -39.61
CA ALA A 122 -7.73 6.19 -40.63
C ALA A 122 -6.32 6.06 -40.00
N TYR A 123 -6.08 4.94 -39.31
CA TYR A 123 -4.76 4.60 -38.78
C TYR A 123 -4.06 3.57 -39.67
N ASP A 124 -2.74 3.61 -39.72
CA ASP A 124 -1.93 2.53 -40.27
C ASP A 124 -1.74 1.40 -39.24
N HIS A 125 -1.11 0.31 -39.68
CA HIS A 125 -0.86 -0.85 -38.83
C HIS A 125 0.10 -0.52 -37.68
N ASP A 126 1.13 0.29 -37.93
CA ASP A 126 2.14 0.64 -36.93
C ASP A 126 1.54 1.46 -35.79
N THR A 127 0.64 2.40 -36.12
CA THR A 127 -0.12 3.15 -35.13
C THR A 127 -1.04 2.22 -34.32
N ALA A 128 -1.75 1.29 -34.97
CA ALA A 128 -2.59 0.32 -34.27
C ALA A 128 -1.78 -0.59 -33.34
N GLN A 129 -0.58 -1.00 -33.78
CA GLN A 129 0.37 -1.78 -32.99
C GLN A 129 0.85 -0.99 -31.77
N ALA A 130 1.25 0.27 -31.94
CA ALA A 130 1.67 1.14 -30.85
C ALA A 130 0.54 1.36 -29.82
N ILE A 131 -0.68 1.67 -30.28
CA ILE A 131 -1.86 1.78 -29.41
C ILE A 131 -2.05 0.48 -28.60
N ALA A 132 -1.97 -0.68 -29.26
CA ALA A 132 -2.15 -1.96 -28.60
C ALA A 132 -1.09 -2.19 -27.51
N THR A 133 0.18 -1.95 -27.79
CA THR A 133 1.29 -2.31 -26.87
C THR A 133 1.59 -1.25 -25.80
N GLU A 134 1.33 0.02 -26.08
CA GLU A 134 1.71 1.12 -25.19
C GLU A 134 0.54 1.63 -24.34
N CYS A 135 -0.70 1.48 -24.84
CA CYS A 135 -1.91 2.00 -24.19
C CYS A 135 -2.88 0.90 -23.73
N LEU A 136 -3.22 -0.07 -24.58
CA LEU A 136 -4.31 -1.03 -24.29
C LEU A 136 -3.86 -2.30 -23.55
N ALA A 137 -2.62 -2.73 -23.72
CA ALA A 137 -2.14 -3.99 -23.18
C ALA A 137 -0.87 -3.84 -22.36
N ASN A 138 -0.75 -4.67 -21.32
CA ASN A 138 0.53 -4.93 -20.68
C ASN A 138 1.18 -6.14 -21.37
N SER A 139 2.23 -5.88 -22.18
CA SER A 139 2.94 -6.92 -22.93
C SER A 139 3.62 -7.97 -22.05
N LEU A 140 3.73 -7.77 -20.73
CA LEU A 140 4.24 -8.77 -19.80
C LEU A 140 3.24 -9.91 -19.59
N ILE A 141 1.96 -9.58 -19.46
CA ILE A 141 0.89 -10.52 -19.06
C ILE A 141 -0.15 -10.78 -20.15
N HIS A 142 -0.26 -9.92 -21.16
CA HIS A 142 -1.27 -10.03 -22.21
C HIS A 142 -0.71 -10.56 -23.54
N THR A 143 -1.57 -11.26 -24.27
CA THR A 143 -1.45 -11.52 -25.71
C THR A 143 -2.25 -10.47 -26.48
N ILE A 144 -1.74 -10.03 -27.63
CA ILE A 144 -2.37 -9.03 -28.48
C ILE A 144 -2.64 -9.65 -29.85
N ARG A 145 -3.85 -9.50 -30.37
CA ARG A 145 -4.21 -9.86 -31.74
C ARG A 145 -4.83 -8.64 -32.43
N ILE A 146 -4.30 -8.27 -33.59
CA ILE A 146 -4.72 -7.07 -34.33
C ILE A 146 -5.30 -7.49 -35.67
N PHE A 147 -6.48 -6.98 -36.01
CA PHE A 147 -7.20 -7.30 -37.23
C PHE A 147 -7.70 -6.03 -37.91
N ARG A 148 -7.68 -6.01 -39.25
CA ARG A 148 -8.27 -4.94 -40.06
C ARG A 148 -9.72 -5.30 -40.40
N LEU A 149 -10.65 -4.39 -40.12
CA LEU A 149 -12.06 -4.57 -40.47
C LEU A 149 -12.47 -3.73 -41.70
N PRO A 150 -13.38 -4.24 -42.55
CA PRO A 150 -14.20 -5.45 -42.38
C PRO A 150 -13.59 -6.76 -42.92
N GLU A 151 -12.28 -6.79 -43.21
CA GLU A 151 -11.60 -7.95 -43.84
C GLU A 151 -11.66 -9.22 -42.98
N SER A 152 -11.63 -9.07 -41.65
CA SER A 152 -11.66 -10.18 -40.68
C SER A 152 -12.98 -10.23 -39.91
N ARG A 153 -14.05 -10.82 -40.48
CA ARG A 153 -15.37 -10.91 -39.79
C ARG A 153 -15.47 -12.06 -38.78
N ARG A 154 -14.63 -13.08 -38.92
CA ARG A 154 -14.56 -14.25 -38.04
C ARG A 154 -13.17 -14.29 -37.42
N ILE A 155 -13.15 -14.42 -36.09
CA ILE A 155 -11.92 -14.57 -35.30
C ILE A 155 -12.01 -15.91 -34.60
N ASP A 156 -11.00 -16.76 -34.81
CA ASP A 156 -10.92 -18.05 -34.14
C ASP A 156 -10.65 -17.89 -32.64
N PRO A 157 -11.21 -18.77 -31.79
CA PRO A 157 -10.95 -18.74 -30.35
C PRO A 157 -9.47 -18.99 -30.05
N LEU A 158 -8.92 -18.28 -29.07
CA LEU A 158 -7.57 -18.49 -28.57
C LEU A 158 -7.65 -19.13 -27.19
N ILE A 159 -7.21 -20.38 -27.08
CA ILE A 159 -7.09 -21.07 -25.79
C ILE A 159 -5.63 -20.96 -25.34
N PRO A 160 -5.31 -20.14 -24.31
CA PRO A 160 -3.94 -19.91 -23.87
C PRO A 160 -3.42 -21.11 -23.06
N ARG A 161 -3.11 -22.21 -23.75
CA ARG A 161 -2.53 -23.41 -23.16
C ARG A 161 -1.03 -23.23 -22.95
N VAL A 162 -0.53 -23.65 -21.79
CA VAL A 162 0.92 -23.73 -21.55
C VAL A 162 1.47 -24.87 -22.40
N THR A 163 2.17 -24.55 -23.48
CA THR A 163 2.82 -25.52 -24.37
C THR A 163 4.31 -25.58 -24.06
N GLY A 164 4.75 -26.65 -23.40
CA GLY A 164 6.15 -26.85 -23.00
C GLY A 164 6.22 -27.40 -21.58
N PHE A 165 6.23 -28.72 -21.46
CA PHE A 165 6.49 -29.38 -20.18
C PHE A 165 8.00 -29.48 -20.01
N HIS A 166 8.55 -28.67 -19.11
CA HIS A 166 9.85 -28.98 -18.53
C HIS A 166 9.66 -30.10 -17.51
N GLU A 167 10.49 -31.13 -17.60
CA GLU A 167 10.55 -32.15 -16.55
C GLU A 167 11.09 -31.49 -15.29
N PRO A 168 10.38 -31.55 -14.14
CA PRO A 168 10.87 -30.98 -12.89
C PRO A 168 12.24 -31.53 -12.55
N MET A 169 13.21 -30.65 -12.34
CA MET A 169 14.59 -31.02 -12.02
C MET A 169 15.03 -30.37 -10.72
N VAL A 170 15.88 -31.10 -9.98
CA VAL A 170 16.61 -30.60 -8.82
C VAL A 170 18.08 -30.54 -9.21
N GLU A 171 18.64 -29.34 -9.24
CA GLU A 171 20.03 -29.11 -9.58
C GLU A 171 20.94 -29.23 -8.35
N GLU A 172 22.09 -29.90 -8.49
CA GLU A 172 23.15 -29.89 -7.48
C GLU A 172 24.30 -28.97 -7.87
N ILE A 173 24.56 -27.95 -7.05
CA ILE A 173 25.49 -26.86 -7.33
C ILE A 173 26.72 -26.99 -6.42
N SER A 174 27.91 -26.92 -7.02
CA SER A 174 29.15 -26.83 -6.24
C SER A 174 29.35 -25.39 -5.78
N LEU A 175 29.61 -25.20 -4.48
CA LEU A 175 30.04 -23.91 -3.92
C LEU A 175 31.55 -23.85 -3.66
N ASP A 176 32.30 -24.86 -4.11
CA ASP A 176 33.77 -24.82 -4.15
C ASP A 176 34.22 -23.97 -5.33
N LEU A 177 34.03 -22.65 -5.18
CA LEU A 177 34.22 -21.64 -6.19
C LEU A 177 35.02 -20.47 -5.60
N SER A 178 35.74 -19.73 -6.45
CA SER A 178 36.35 -18.47 -6.04
C SER A 178 35.29 -17.41 -5.69
N GLU A 179 35.69 -16.34 -5.02
CA GLU A 179 34.79 -15.24 -4.65
C GLU A 179 34.08 -14.63 -5.86
N ASP A 180 34.80 -14.39 -6.95
CA ASP A 180 34.25 -13.83 -8.20
C ASP A 180 33.27 -14.79 -8.90
N GLU A 181 33.46 -16.11 -8.73
CA GLU A 181 32.57 -17.12 -9.28
C GLU A 181 31.29 -17.27 -8.44
N LEU A 182 31.40 -17.19 -7.11
CA LEU A 182 30.25 -17.16 -6.21
C LEU A 182 29.36 -15.94 -6.46
N LEU A 183 29.98 -14.76 -6.66
CA LEU A 183 29.23 -13.55 -6.96
C LEU A 183 28.54 -13.64 -8.33
N ARG A 184 29.22 -14.20 -9.34
CA ARG A 184 28.62 -14.46 -10.66
C ARG A 184 27.45 -15.44 -10.59
N LEU A 185 27.57 -16.50 -9.77
CA LEU A 185 26.46 -17.43 -9.53
C LEU A 185 25.26 -16.72 -8.90
N SER A 186 25.50 -15.89 -7.88
CA SER A 186 24.46 -15.08 -7.22
C SER A 186 23.74 -14.16 -8.20
N GLN A 187 24.48 -13.48 -9.09
CA GLN A 187 23.91 -12.60 -10.11
C GLN A 187 23.11 -13.38 -11.17
N THR A 188 23.68 -14.47 -11.69
CA THR A 188 23.05 -15.26 -12.77
C THR A 188 21.74 -15.90 -12.34
N ARG A 189 21.60 -16.23 -11.05
CA ARG A 189 20.39 -16.80 -10.46
C ARG A 189 19.53 -15.81 -9.69
N THR A 190 19.87 -14.51 -9.72
CA THR A 190 19.09 -13.45 -9.05
C THR A 190 18.89 -13.71 -7.54
N LEU A 191 19.93 -14.25 -6.88
CA LEU A 191 19.89 -14.59 -5.45
C LEU A 191 20.01 -13.36 -4.55
N ALA A 192 20.54 -12.25 -5.08
CA ALA A 192 20.85 -11.03 -4.32
C ALA A 192 21.73 -11.27 -3.07
N LEU A 193 22.56 -12.32 -3.09
CA LEU A 193 23.50 -12.66 -2.04
C LEU A 193 24.89 -12.04 -2.31
N THR A 194 25.48 -11.49 -1.26
CA THR A 194 26.85 -10.98 -1.23
C THR A 194 27.87 -12.12 -1.23
N ALA A 195 29.13 -11.78 -1.57
CA ALA A 195 30.25 -12.72 -1.52
C ALA A 195 30.40 -13.37 -0.12
N GLU A 196 30.28 -12.59 0.95
CA GLU A 196 30.41 -13.08 2.33
C GLU A 196 29.27 -14.05 2.72
N GLU A 197 28.04 -13.76 2.30
CA GLU A 197 26.88 -14.63 2.51
C GLU A 197 27.08 -15.96 1.75
N MET A 198 27.47 -15.91 0.47
CA MET A 198 27.75 -17.10 -0.34
C MET A 198 28.89 -17.96 0.25
N GLN A 199 29.97 -17.33 0.70
CA GLN A 199 31.07 -18.02 1.38
C GLN A 199 30.62 -18.65 2.71
N THR A 200 29.70 -18.02 3.43
CA THR A 200 29.13 -18.56 4.67
C THR A 200 28.30 -19.82 4.40
N ILE A 201 27.49 -19.81 3.34
CA ILE A 201 26.76 -20.99 2.88
C ILE A 201 27.75 -22.11 2.46
N ALA A 202 28.78 -21.77 1.68
CA ALA A 202 29.80 -22.73 1.26
C ALA A 202 30.51 -23.41 2.45
N ARG A 203 30.88 -22.62 3.48
CA ARG A 203 31.47 -23.14 4.73
C ARG A 203 30.51 -24.05 5.51
N TYR A 204 29.22 -23.70 5.54
CA TYR A 204 28.22 -24.53 6.21
C TYR A 204 28.04 -25.88 5.54
N ILE A 205 27.89 -25.90 4.21
CA ILE A 205 27.69 -27.12 3.42
C ILE A 205 28.92 -28.04 3.45
N SER A 206 30.13 -27.46 3.45
CA SER A 206 31.39 -28.22 3.49
C SER A 206 31.78 -28.70 4.89
N SER A 207 31.08 -28.28 5.96
CA SER A 207 31.44 -28.70 7.31
C SER A 207 31.23 -30.20 7.55
N SER A 208 32.16 -30.86 8.25
CA SER A 208 32.11 -32.31 8.50
C SER A 208 30.84 -32.76 9.21
N LYS A 209 30.23 -31.88 10.03
CA LYS A 209 28.94 -32.14 10.68
C LYS A 209 27.83 -32.17 9.63
N THR A 210 27.70 -31.10 8.83
CA THR A 210 26.67 -31.00 7.80
C THR A 210 26.77 -32.11 6.76
N LEU A 211 27.98 -32.45 6.29
CA LEU A 211 28.19 -33.53 5.33
C LEU A 211 27.66 -34.89 5.82
N LYS A 212 27.91 -35.25 7.09
CA LYS A 212 27.39 -36.49 7.68
C LYS A 212 25.86 -36.51 7.74
N LEU A 213 25.25 -35.38 8.11
CA LEU A 213 23.79 -35.26 8.14
C LEU A 213 23.18 -35.35 6.73
N ARG A 214 23.75 -34.63 5.76
CA ARG A 214 23.32 -34.65 4.35
C ARG A 214 23.37 -36.06 3.77
N ALA A 215 24.49 -36.77 3.98
CA ALA A 215 24.64 -38.15 3.52
C ALA A 215 23.57 -39.09 4.10
N SER A 216 23.15 -38.88 5.36
CA SER A 216 22.08 -39.68 5.99
C SER A 216 20.70 -39.48 5.34
N LYS A 217 20.51 -38.43 4.55
CA LYS A 217 19.28 -38.11 3.82
C LYS A 217 19.41 -38.28 2.30
N GLY A 218 20.53 -38.84 1.84
CA GLY A 218 20.80 -39.07 0.41
C GLY A 218 21.27 -37.83 -0.35
N LEU A 219 21.66 -36.76 0.33
CA LEU A 219 22.21 -35.54 -0.28
C LEU A 219 23.74 -35.62 -0.38
N THR A 220 24.30 -34.99 -1.41
CA THR A 220 25.76 -34.93 -1.64
C THR A 220 26.41 -33.75 -0.90
N ASN A 221 27.70 -33.52 -1.17
CA ASN A 221 28.44 -32.34 -0.71
C ASN A 221 28.10 -31.06 -1.51
N ARG A 222 27.26 -31.16 -2.54
CA ARG A 222 26.76 -30.05 -3.35
C ARG A 222 25.46 -29.53 -2.73
N ILE A 223 25.21 -28.24 -2.83
CA ILE A 223 23.94 -27.64 -2.38
C ILE A 223 22.88 -27.87 -3.47
N THR A 224 21.65 -28.21 -3.10
CA THR A 224 20.57 -28.24 -4.09
C THR A 224 20.12 -26.81 -4.42
N ASP A 225 19.57 -26.58 -5.61
CA ASP A 225 18.85 -25.34 -5.92
C ASP A 225 17.76 -25.01 -4.89
N VAL A 226 16.95 -25.98 -4.45
CA VAL A 226 15.91 -25.79 -3.42
C VAL A 226 16.48 -25.17 -2.13
N GLU A 227 17.61 -25.68 -1.65
CA GLU A 227 18.29 -25.15 -0.46
C GLU A 227 18.90 -23.77 -0.68
N LEU A 228 19.54 -23.55 -1.84
CA LEU A 228 20.20 -22.28 -2.15
C LEU A 228 19.19 -21.15 -2.32
N GLU A 229 18.11 -21.40 -3.07
CA GLU A 229 17.02 -20.45 -3.30
C GLU A 229 16.28 -20.14 -1.98
N CYS A 230 16.01 -21.17 -1.16
CA CYS A 230 15.40 -20.98 0.17
C CYS A 230 16.28 -20.08 1.09
N LEU A 231 17.59 -20.29 1.10
CA LEU A 231 18.52 -19.44 1.86
C LEU A 231 18.58 -18.02 1.30
N ALA A 232 18.68 -17.87 -0.02
CA ALA A 232 18.71 -16.56 -0.69
C ALA A 232 17.48 -15.71 -0.36
N GLN A 233 16.30 -16.32 -0.46
CA GLN A 233 15.04 -15.70 -0.11
C GLN A 233 14.99 -15.33 1.37
N THR A 234 15.31 -16.27 2.26
CA THR A 234 15.28 -16.07 3.71
C THR A 234 16.29 -15.02 4.17
N TRP A 235 17.40 -14.82 3.45
CA TRP A 235 18.48 -13.88 3.78
C TRP A 235 18.43 -12.57 2.96
N SER A 236 17.37 -12.37 2.17
CA SER A 236 17.13 -11.15 1.40
C SER A 236 16.94 -9.93 2.31
N GLU A 237 17.16 -8.72 1.76
CA GLU A 237 16.88 -7.48 2.51
C GLU A 237 15.41 -7.41 2.94
N HIS A 238 14.50 -7.79 2.04
CA HIS A 238 13.07 -7.80 2.28
C HIS A 238 12.64 -8.70 3.46
N CYS A 239 13.30 -9.82 3.69
CA CYS A 239 12.95 -10.77 4.76
C CYS A 239 13.73 -10.56 6.08
N LYS A 240 15.01 -10.16 6.02
CA LYS A 240 15.85 -10.01 7.23
C LYS A 240 16.07 -8.56 7.66
N HIS A 241 15.67 -7.59 6.84
CA HIS A 241 15.80 -6.17 7.13
C HIS A 241 17.25 -5.82 7.53
N LYS A 242 18.22 -6.23 6.71
CA LYS A 242 19.65 -6.26 7.09
C LYS A 242 20.16 -4.86 7.39
N ILE A 243 19.72 -3.85 6.64
CA ILE A 243 20.06 -2.43 6.89
C ILE A 243 19.52 -1.98 8.24
N PHE A 244 18.26 -2.28 8.55
CA PHE A 244 17.63 -1.94 9.84
C PHE A 244 18.26 -2.68 11.02
N ASN A 245 18.82 -3.87 10.79
CA ASN A 245 19.50 -4.67 11.81
C ASN A 245 21.03 -4.49 11.85
N ALA A 246 21.58 -3.67 10.95
CA ALA A 246 23.02 -3.45 10.86
C ALA A 246 23.61 -2.80 12.12
N THR A 247 24.92 -2.98 12.26
CA THR A 247 25.75 -2.17 13.16
C THR A 247 26.23 -0.92 12.42
N ILE A 248 25.77 0.26 12.85
CA ILE A 248 26.03 1.53 12.17
C ILE A 248 27.01 2.39 12.99
N ALA A 249 28.11 2.80 12.37
CA ALA A 249 28.96 3.88 12.86
C ALA A 249 28.43 5.22 12.33
N TYR A 250 27.70 5.96 13.17
CA TYR A 250 27.09 7.24 12.81
C TYR A 250 27.95 8.43 13.27
N GLU A 251 28.36 9.26 12.32
CA GLU A 251 29.16 10.46 12.52
C GLU A 251 28.32 11.72 12.30
N GLU A 252 28.33 12.64 13.27
CA GLU A 252 27.67 13.94 13.19
C GLU A 252 28.48 14.98 13.98
N ASN A 253 28.77 16.14 13.38
CA ASN A 253 29.53 17.23 14.02
C ASN A 253 30.86 16.78 14.64
N GLY A 254 31.58 15.88 13.95
CA GLY A 254 32.85 15.33 14.41
C GLY A 254 32.75 14.32 15.56
N ARG A 255 31.54 13.89 15.93
CA ARG A 255 31.32 12.85 16.96
C ARG A 255 30.78 11.58 16.32
N THR A 256 31.42 10.45 16.63
CA THR A 256 30.99 9.13 16.16
C THR A 256 30.35 8.34 17.28
N ARG A 257 29.18 7.74 17.02
CA ARG A 257 28.50 6.81 17.93
C ARG A 257 28.16 5.51 17.20
N LYS A 258 28.14 4.42 17.95
CA LYS A 258 27.77 3.10 17.45
C LYS A 258 26.29 2.84 17.75
N ILE A 259 25.51 2.52 16.72
CA ILE A 259 24.12 2.10 16.83
C ILE A 259 24.06 0.63 16.43
N LYS A 260 23.37 -0.21 17.22
CA LYS A 260 23.17 -1.63 16.90
C LYS A 260 21.69 -1.85 16.63
N SER A 261 21.33 -2.11 15.38
CA SER A 261 19.95 -2.21 14.90
C SER A 261 19.14 -0.92 15.14
N LEU A 262 18.76 -0.24 14.07
CA LEU A 262 17.83 0.89 14.11
C LEU A 262 16.49 0.46 14.72
N PHE A 263 16.00 -0.71 14.29
CA PHE A 263 14.75 -1.29 14.77
C PHE A 263 14.76 -1.55 16.27
N ALA A 264 15.79 -2.25 16.78
CA ALA A 264 15.89 -2.56 18.21
C ALA A 264 16.09 -1.29 19.06
N THR A 265 16.90 -0.35 18.58
CA THR A 265 17.28 0.86 19.32
C THR A 265 16.13 1.86 19.40
N TYR A 266 15.52 2.20 18.27
CA TYR A 266 14.62 3.34 18.17
C TYR A 266 13.13 2.94 18.17
N ILE A 267 12.77 1.85 17.51
CA ILE A 267 11.36 1.45 17.37
C ILE A 267 10.95 0.56 18.56
N LYS A 268 11.53 -0.63 18.67
CA LYS A 268 11.29 -1.54 19.81
C LYS A 268 11.64 -0.89 21.15
N GLY A 269 12.74 -0.14 21.18
CA GLY A 269 13.21 0.56 22.38
C GLY A 269 12.22 1.63 22.89
N ALA A 270 11.62 2.41 21.98
CA ALA A 270 10.60 3.39 22.36
C ALA A 270 9.34 2.69 22.86
N THR A 271 8.79 1.74 22.10
CA THR A 271 7.58 1.00 22.49
C THR A 271 7.76 0.30 23.82
N ALA A 272 8.88 -0.39 24.07
CA ALA A 272 9.13 -1.05 25.35
C ALA A 272 9.14 -0.08 26.54
N LYS A 273 9.69 1.13 26.35
CA LYS A 273 9.71 2.17 27.37
C LYS A 273 8.30 2.74 27.62
N ILE A 274 7.54 3.03 26.57
CA ILE A 274 6.16 3.53 26.66
C ILE A 274 5.29 2.53 27.41
N ARG A 275 5.31 1.25 27.00
CA ARG A 275 4.55 0.18 27.66
C ARG A 275 4.87 0.07 29.15
N LYS A 276 6.16 0.15 29.50
CA LYS A 276 6.60 0.15 30.90
C LYS A 276 6.09 1.35 31.69
N GLU A 277 6.07 2.54 31.08
CA GLU A 277 5.60 3.79 31.71
C GLU A 277 4.07 3.82 31.85
N LEU A 278 3.32 3.27 30.88
CA LEU A 278 1.87 3.15 30.93
C LEU A 278 1.38 2.10 31.94
N GLY A 279 2.13 1.03 32.17
CA GLY A 279 1.81 0.02 33.17
C GLY A 279 0.45 -0.64 32.92
N THR A 280 -0.52 -0.45 33.81
CA THR A 280 -1.87 -1.01 33.65
C THR A 280 -2.65 -0.37 32.49
N ASN A 281 -2.23 0.80 32.03
CA ASN A 281 -2.83 1.51 30.90
C ASN A 281 -2.18 1.10 29.56
N ASP A 282 -1.30 0.10 29.53
CA ASP A 282 -0.77 -0.46 28.28
C ASP A 282 -1.88 -1.10 27.46
N ILE A 283 -2.09 -0.57 26.25
CA ILE A 283 -3.05 -1.08 25.27
C ILE A 283 -2.43 -2.13 24.35
N CYS A 284 -1.10 -2.24 24.27
CA CYS A 284 -0.42 -3.16 23.36
C CYS A 284 -0.62 -4.61 23.80
N VAL A 285 -1.03 -5.47 22.87
CA VAL A 285 -1.27 -6.89 23.10
C VAL A 285 -0.16 -7.75 22.48
N SER A 286 0.02 -7.65 21.16
CA SER A 286 1.05 -8.35 20.39
C SER A 286 1.72 -7.35 19.46
N VAL A 287 3.04 -7.15 19.60
CA VAL A 287 3.80 -6.17 18.82
C VAL A 287 5.12 -6.77 18.40
N PHE A 288 5.48 -6.61 17.12
CA PHE A 288 6.74 -7.10 16.53
C PHE A 288 7.00 -8.62 16.66
N SER A 289 5.94 -9.41 16.77
CA SER A 289 5.99 -10.88 16.94
C SER A 289 5.06 -11.63 15.99
N ASP A 290 4.30 -10.92 15.17
CA ASP A 290 3.30 -11.45 14.26
C ASP A 290 3.19 -10.55 13.01
N ASN A 291 2.34 -10.92 12.05
CA ASN A 291 2.19 -10.23 10.76
C ASN A 291 1.73 -8.77 10.91
N ALA A 292 0.94 -8.47 11.94
CA ALA A 292 0.40 -7.14 12.23
C ALA A 292 0.54 -6.76 13.71
N GLY A 293 0.39 -5.46 13.99
CA GLY A 293 0.35 -4.94 15.36
C GLY A 293 -1.03 -5.13 15.98
N VAL A 294 -1.10 -5.53 17.24
CA VAL A 294 -2.34 -5.75 17.98
C VAL A 294 -2.41 -4.85 19.21
N ILE A 295 -3.49 -4.08 19.32
CA ILE A 295 -3.86 -3.31 20.51
C ILE A 295 -5.24 -3.73 21.02
N ARG A 296 -5.51 -3.47 22.30
CA ARG A 296 -6.85 -3.64 22.86
C ARG A 296 -7.81 -2.66 22.16
N PHE A 297 -9.04 -3.09 21.90
CA PHE A 297 -10.13 -2.20 21.48
C PHE A 297 -10.98 -1.83 22.68
N ASP A 298 -11.53 -2.86 23.33
CA ASP A 298 -12.41 -2.79 24.48
C ASP A 298 -12.12 -3.99 25.43
N GLU A 299 -13.05 -4.32 26.33
CA GLU A 299 -12.89 -5.44 27.25
C GLU A 299 -12.94 -6.82 26.59
N GLU A 300 -13.55 -6.95 25.40
CA GLU A 300 -13.85 -8.21 24.70
C GLU A 300 -13.14 -8.36 23.35
N HIS A 301 -12.59 -7.29 22.79
CA HIS A 301 -12.03 -7.23 21.43
C HIS A 301 -10.63 -6.58 21.38
N ASN A 302 -9.87 -6.97 20.37
CA ASN A 302 -8.60 -6.38 19.97
C ASN A 302 -8.71 -5.79 18.56
N LEU A 303 -8.01 -4.68 18.33
CA LEU A 303 -7.73 -4.15 17.00
C LEU A 303 -6.41 -4.71 16.47
N VAL A 304 -6.39 -4.97 15.18
CA VAL A 304 -5.23 -5.42 14.42
C VAL A 304 -5.00 -4.44 13.28
N PHE A 305 -3.78 -3.97 13.08
CA PHE A 305 -3.50 -3.05 11.98
C PHE A 305 -2.13 -3.29 11.37
N LYS A 306 -2.07 -3.21 10.04
CA LYS A 306 -0.86 -3.37 9.25
C LYS A 306 -0.90 -2.47 8.03
N VAL A 307 0.26 -1.95 7.66
CA VAL A 307 0.51 -1.24 6.40
C VAL A 307 1.76 -1.87 5.77
N GLU A 308 1.69 -2.18 4.49
CA GLU A 308 2.75 -2.72 3.64
C GLU A 308 3.03 -1.79 2.45
N THR A 309 4.06 -2.10 1.67
CA THR A 309 4.43 -1.35 0.46
C THR A 309 4.57 -2.27 -0.74
N HIS A 310 4.20 -1.81 -1.93
CA HIS A 310 4.27 -2.61 -3.16
C HIS A 310 4.88 -1.86 -4.36
N ASN A 311 6.01 -1.20 -4.13
CA ASN A 311 6.61 -0.19 -5.03
C ASN A 311 7.12 -0.76 -6.35
N SER A 312 8.08 -1.70 -6.32
CA SER A 312 8.74 -2.21 -7.54
C SER A 312 7.76 -2.91 -8.49
N PRO A 313 6.83 -3.76 -8.02
CA PRO A 313 5.86 -4.36 -8.93
C PRO A 313 4.89 -3.32 -9.51
N SER A 314 4.49 -2.32 -8.72
CA SER A 314 3.62 -1.22 -9.22
C SER A 314 4.35 -0.30 -10.22
N ALA A 315 5.68 -0.28 -10.22
CA ALA A 315 6.45 0.43 -11.24
C ALA A 315 6.43 -0.30 -12.61
N LEU A 316 6.37 -1.64 -12.59
CA LEU A 316 6.42 -2.50 -13.78
C LEU A 316 5.01 -2.82 -14.32
N ASP A 317 4.10 -3.16 -13.43
CA ASP A 317 2.68 -3.38 -13.69
C ASP A 317 1.83 -2.68 -12.62
N PRO A 318 1.47 -1.41 -12.84
CA PRO A 318 0.75 -0.60 -11.85
C PRO A 318 -0.54 -1.24 -11.35
N TYR A 319 -1.31 -1.88 -12.25
CA TYR A 319 -2.56 -2.54 -11.91
C TYR A 319 -2.35 -3.80 -11.06
N GLY A 320 -1.58 -4.76 -11.55
CA GLY A 320 -1.31 -6.01 -10.82
C GLY A 320 -0.59 -5.75 -9.51
N GLY A 321 0.42 -4.88 -9.52
CA GLY A 321 1.20 -4.51 -8.33
C GLY A 321 0.36 -3.88 -7.22
N ALA A 322 -0.56 -2.96 -7.54
CA ALA A 322 -1.43 -2.38 -6.53
C ALA A 322 -2.52 -3.35 -6.05
N LEU A 323 -3.08 -4.15 -6.97
CA LEU A 323 -4.05 -5.20 -6.63
C LEU A 323 -3.44 -6.22 -5.65
N THR A 324 -2.23 -6.70 -5.91
CA THR A 324 -1.53 -7.62 -5.01
C THR A 324 -1.05 -6.94 -3.74
N GLY A 325 -0.76 -5.63 -3.79
CA GLY A 325 -0.50 -4.82 -2.60
C GLY A 325 -1.66 -4.87 -1.61
N ILE A 326 -2.89 -4.58 -2.07
CA ILE A 326 -4.06 -4.50 -1.18
C ILE A 326 -4.54 -5.88 -0.71
N VAL A 327 -4.62 -6.87 -1.60
CA VAL A 327 -4.99 -8.24 -1.17
C VAL A 327 -3.85 -8.92 -0.41
N GLY A 328 -2.60 -8.50 -0.62
CA GLY A 328 -1.46 -8.92 0.18
C GLY A 328 -1.64 -8.52 1.64
N VAL A 329 -1.77 -7.21 1.89
CA VAL A 329 -1.93 -6.69 3.26
C VAL A 329 -3.22 -7.14 3.94
N ASN A 330 -4.31 -7.41 3.20
CA ASN A 330 -5.52 -8.02 3.77
C ASN A 330 -5.21 -9.34 4.50
N ARG A 331 -4.24 -10.12 4.01
CA ARG A 331 -3.86 -11.39 4.64
C ARG A 331 -3.09 -11.19 5.94
N ASP A 332 -2.48 -10.03 6.18
CA ASP A 332 -1.69 -9.81 7.39
C ASP A 332 -2.57 -9.77 8.66
N PRO A 333 -3.62 -8.93 8.78
CA PRO A 333 -4.51 -9.00 9.95
C PRO A 333 -5.24 -10.34 10.05
N PHE A 334 -5.55 -10.95 8.91
CA PHE A 334 -6.20 -12.24 8.87
C PHE A 334 -5.29 -13.41 9.30
N GLY A 335 -3.98 -13.30 9.05
CA GLY A 335 -2.96 -14.21 9.53
C GLY A 335 -2.52 -13.92 10.96
N THR A 336 -2.85 -12.75 11.52
CA THR A 336 -2.43 -12.33 12.86
C THR A 336 -3.23 -13.04 13.96
N GLY A 337 -2.54 -13.55 14.98
CA GLY A 337 -3.13 -14.37 16.01
C GLY A 337 -3.84 -15.59 15.42
N MET A 338 -5.07 -15.85 15.87
CA MET A 338 -5.95 -16.87 15.30
C MET A 338 -6.79 -16.35 14.12
N GLY A 339 -6.56 -15.10 13.70
CA GLY A 339 -7.14 -14.44 12.53
C GLY A 339 -8.22 -13.41 12.86
N ALA A 340 -8.09 -12.20 12.28
CA ALA A 340 -9.01 -11.09 12.49
C ALA A 340 -10.03 -10.93 11.35
N ARG A 341 -11.21 -10.39 11.68
CA ARG A 341 -12.19 -9.94 10.68
C ARG A 341 -11.80 -8.56 10.19
N LEU A 342 -11.62 -8.40 8.88
CA LEU A 342 -11.18 -7.15 8.26
C LEU A 342 -12.31 -6.10 8.32
N ILE A 343 -11.98 -4.87 8.73
CA ILE A 343 -12.94 -3.78 8.95
C ILE A 343 -12.82 -2.66 7.92
N PHE A 344 -11.60 -2.30 7.52
CA PHE A 344 -11.35 -1.28 6.50
C PHE A 344 -9.94 -1.39 5.93
N ASN A 345 -9.76 -0.77 4.76
CA ASN A 345 -8.50 -0.51 4.10
C ASN A 345 -8.12 0.98 4.14
N THR A 346 -6.83 1.27 3.99
CA THR A 346 -6.28 2.61 3.76
C THR A 346 -5.20 2.57 2.69
N ASP A 347 -5.06 3.62 1.89
CA ASP A 347 -4.09 3.70 0.82
C ASP A 347 -3.35 5.04 0.78
N VAL A 348 -2.03 5.00 0.62
CA VAL A 348 -1.24 6.22 0.43
C VAL A 348 -0.34 6.02 -0.77
N PHE A 349 -0.29 7.02 -1.66
CA PHE A 349 0.48 6.92 -2.89
C PHE A 349 1.44 8.09 -3.07
N CYS A 350 2.61 7.80 -3.64
CA CYS A 350 3.55 8.81 -4.09
C CYS A 350 3.85 8.64 -5.59
N PHE A 351 3.58 9.68 -6.38
CA PHE A 351 3.76 9.65 -7.83
C PHE A 351 4.53 10.86 -8.36
N ALA A 352 5.09 10.72 -9.55
CA ALA A 352 5.43 11.90 -10.36
C ALA A 352 4.16 12.53 -10.94
N SER A 353 4.27 13.77 -11.46
CA SER A 353 3.12 14.46 -12.02
C SER A 353 2.45 13.64 -13.14
N PRO A 354 1.12 13.42 -13.11
CA PRO A 354 0.41 12.77 -14.21
C PRO A 354 0.43 13.61 -15.49
N PHE A 355 0.86 14.88 -15.40
CA PHE A 355 1.04 15.82 -16.53
C PHE A 355 2.49 15.89 -17.02
N HIS A 356 3.33 14.90 -16.69
CA HIS A 356 4.72 14.86 -17.11
C HIS A 356 4.83 14.91 -18.64
N ALA A 357 5.63 15.83 -19.17
CA ALA A 357 5.74 16.06 -20.61
C ALA A 357 7.14 15.82 -21.18
N ALA A 358 8.14 15.60 -20.33
CA ALA A 358 9.50 15.36 -20.78
C ALA A 358 9.68 13.91 -21.26
N GLN A 359 10.78 13.67 -21.99
CA GLN A 359 11.12 12.33 -22.43
C GLN A 359 11.45 11.43 -21.23
N LEU A 360 10.78 10.29 -21.16
CA LEU A 360 10.98 9.33 -20.08
C LEU A 360 12.28 8.53 -20.27
N PRO A 361 13.00 8.21 -19.18
CA PRO A 361 14.07 7.23 -19.22
C PRO A 361 13.58 5.85 -19.71
N PRO A 362 14.46 5.00 -20.26
CA PRO A 362 14.10 3.66 -20.71
C PRO A 362 13.35 2.84 -19.65
N LYS A 363 12.34 2.06 -20.06
CA LYS A 363 11.51 1.20 -19.19
C LYS A 363 10.70 1.90 -18.08
N ILE A 364 10.78 3.21 -17.90
CA ILE A 364 9.89 3.94 -16.99
C ILE A 364 8.54 4.16 -17.68
N LEU A 365 7.46 3.74 -17.04
CA LEU A 365 6.10 3.99 -17.51
C LEU A 365 5.71 5.44 -17.27
N HIS A 366 4.87 5.99 -18.15
CA HIS A 366 4.34 7.34 -17.98
C HIS A 366 3.61 7.48 -16.63
N PRO A 367 3.82 8.56 -15.84
CA PRO A 367 3.21 8.69 -14.52
C PRO A 367 1.69 8.59 -14.50
N LEU A 368 0.98 9.09 -15.52
CA LEU A 368 -0.47 8.89 -15.63
C LEU A 368 -0.86 7.41 -15.73
N ARG A 369 -0.07 6.60 -16.45
CA ARG A 369 -0.33 5.14 -16.55
C ARG A 369 -0.11 4.46 -15.20
N ILE A 370 0.89 4.90 -14.44
CA ILE A 370 1.14 4.40 -13.09
C ILE A 370 -0.02 4.80 -12.16
N PHE A 371 -0.40 6.08 -12.16
CA PHE A 371 -1.49 6.63 -11.36
C PHE A 371 -2.82 5.89 -11.61
N GLU A 372 -3.26 5.78 -12.86
CA GLU A 372 -4.53 5.11 -13.21
C GLU A 372 -4.49 3.62 -12.89
N GLY A 373 -3.38 2.93 -13.21
CA GLY A 373 -3.29 1.50 -12.95
C GLY A 373 -3.25 1.18 -11.46
N VAL A 374 -2.51 1.94 -10.64
CA VAL A 374 -2.50 1.76 -9.18
C VAL A 374 -3.90 1.99 -8.59
N ARG A 375 -4.55 3.08 -9.00
CA ARG A 375 -5.92 3.41 -8.58
C ARG A 375 -6.91 2.29 -8.94
N GLU A 376 -6.88 1.77 -10.16
CA GLU A 376 -7.75 0.67 -10.61
C GLU A 376 -7.43 -0.65 -9.87
N GLY A 377 -6.16 -0.91 -9.57
CA GLY A 377 -5.74 -2.09 -8.82
C GLY A 377 -6.26 -2.09 -7.38
N VAL A 378 -6.12 -0.97 -6.67
CA VAL A 378 -6.66 -0.82 -5.30
C VAL A 378 -8.18 -0.86 -5.29
N GLU A 379 -8.84 -0.17 -6.22
CA GLU A 379 -10.30 -0.24 -6.40
C GLU A 379 -10.77 -1.69 -6.53
N HIS A 380 -10.21 -2.44 -7.49
CA HIS A 380 -10.62 -3.81 -7.73
C HIS A 380 -10.33 -4.72 -6.54
N GLY A 381 -9.20 -4.53 -5.87
CA GLY A 381 -8.84 -5.34 -4.71
C GLY A 381 -9.74 -5.09 -3.51
N GLY A 382 -9.97 -3.83 -3.13
CA GLY A 382 -10.84 -3.45 -2.02
C GLY A 382 -12.31 -3.79 -2.27
N ASN A 383 -12.87 -3.28 -3.38
CA ASN A 383 -14.30 -3.41 -3.68
C ASN A 383 -14.71 -4.87 -3.84
N LYS A 384 -13.94 -5.68 -4.58
CA LYS A 384 -14.27 -7.10 -4.81
C LYS A 384 -14.00 -7.98 -3.59
N SER A 385 -13.14 -7.54 -2.65
CA SER A 385 -12.98 -8.20 -1.35
C SER A 385 -14.10 -7.85 -0.37
N GLY A 386 -14.89 -6.80 -0.63
CA GLY A 386 -15.93 -6.32 0.27
C GLY A 386 -15.36 -5.63 1.52
N ILE A 387 -14.24 -4.91 1.36
CA ILE A 387 -13.58 -4.17 2.44
C ILE A 387 -13.49 -2.70 2.00
N PRO A 388 -14.06 -1.75 2.76
CA PRO A 388 -14.11 -0.36 2.35
C PRO A 388 -12.72 0.29 2.47
N THR A 389 -12.32 1.11 1.50
CA THR A 389 -11.10 1.93 1.61
C THR A 389 -11.47 3.28 2.20
N VAL A 390 -11.19 3.53 3.47
CA VAL A 390 -11.82 4.63 4.25
C VAL A 390 -10.93 5.84 4.45
N ASN A 391 -9.62 5.75 4.21
CA ASN A 391 -8.67 6.84 4.43
C ASN A 391 -7.48 6.72 3.49
N GLY A 392 -6.85 7.85 3.14
CA GLY A 392 -5.67 7.82 2.28
C GLY A 392 -5.09 9.19 1.97
N CYS A 393 -4.01 9.22 1.18
CA CYS A 393 -3.35 10.44 0.72
C CYS A 393 -2.59 10.21 -0.60
N ILE A 394 -2.42 11.24 -1.42
CA ILE A 394 -1.61 11.20 -2.64
C ILE A 394 -0.63 12.36 -2.63
N VAL A 395 0.66 12.03 -2.67
CA VAL A 395 1.77 12.99 -2.71
C VAL A 395 2.46 12.95 -4.07
N PHE A 396 2.78 14.13 -4.60
CA PHE A 396 3.43 14.30 -5.88
C PHE A 396 4.81 14.95 -5.74
N ASP A 397 5.82 14.32 -6.34
CA ASP A 397 7.18 14.85 -6.53
C ASP A 397 7.79 14.17 -7.78
N GLU A 398 8.42 14.96 -8.66
CA GLU A 398 9.00 14.43 -9.92
C GLU A 398 10.03 13.32 -9.69
N ARG A 399 10.68 13.26 -8.52
CA ARG A 399 11.64 12.19 -8.20
C ARG A 399 11.02 10.80 -8.08
N TYR A 400 9.70 10.71 -7.87
CA TYR A 400 8.98 9.44 -7.92
C TYR A 400 8.87 8.87 -9.34
N LEU A 401 9.39 9.56 -10.37
CA LEU A 401 9.67 8.96 -11.68
C LEU A 401 10.56 7.73 -11.55
N GLY A 402 11.53 7.75 -10.61
CA GLY A 402 12.44 6.62 -10.41
C GLY A 402 11.70 5.37 -9.92
N LYS A 403 10.76 5.54 -9.00
CA LYS A 403 9.88 4.47 -8.50
C LYS A 403 8.67 5.09 -7.79
N PRO A 404 7.43 4.71 -8.13
CA PRO A 404 6.26 5.11 -7.35
C PRO A 404 6.29 4.45 -5.98
N LEU A 405 5.71 5.11 -4.98
CA LEU A 405 5.51 4.48 -3.66
C LEU A 405 4.03 4.15 -3.50
N VAL A 406 3.72 2.89 -3.21
CA VAL A 406 2.36 2.38 -3.08
C VAL A 406 2.23 1.74 -1.71
N TYR A 407 1.58 2.43 -0.79
CA TYR A 407 1.29 1.94 0.56
C TYR A 407 -0.15 1.40 0.59
N CYS A 408 -0.31 0.20 1.14
CA CYS A 408 -1.61 -0.44 1.33
C CYS A 408 -1.71 -0.85 2.80
N GLY A 409 -2.81 -0.49 3.47
CA GLY A 409 -3.06 -0.86 4.85
C GLY A 409 -4.42 -1.49 5.06
N THR A 410 -4.51 -2.38 6.04
CA THR A 410 -5.75 -3.06 6.42
C THR A 410 -5.85 -3.16 7.94
N ALA A 411 -6.99 -2.76 8.47
CA ALA A 411 -7.34 -2.99 9.86
C ALA A 411 -8.32 -4.16 10.00
N GLY A 412 -8.22 -4.88 11.11
CA GLY A 412 -9.13 -5.93 11.50
C GLY A 412 -9.51 -5.86 12.98
N ILE A 413 -10.56 -6.57 13.34
CA ILE A 413 -11.01 -6.77 14.71
C ILE A 413 -11.09 -8.26 15.04
N MET A 414 -10.65 -8.65 16.23
CA MET A 414 -10.76 -10.03 16.71
C MET A 414 -11.21 -10.08 18.16
N PRO A 415 -11.92 -11.13 18.61
CA PRO A 415 -12.19 -11.36 20.02
C PRO A 415 -10.88 -11.38 20.82
N ARG A 416 -10.87 -11.01 22.09
CA ARG A 416 -9.70 -11.12 22.96
C ARG A 416 -9.37 -12.55 23.31
N GLU A 417 -10.40 -13.37 23.46
CA GLU A 417 -10.28 -14.78 23.78
C GLU A 417 -11.15 -15.62 22.83
N ILE A 418 -10.66 -16.81 22.50
CA ILE A 418 -11.37 -17.80 21.67
C ILE A 418 -11.27 -19.12 22.42
N GLY A 419 -12.41 -19.67 22.85
CA GLY A 419 -12.44 -20.90 23.65
C GLY A 419 -11.71 -20.78 25.00
N GLY A 420 -11.64 -19.58 25.59
CA GLY A 420 -10.97 -19.30 26.86
C GLY A 420 -9.45 -19.10 26.76
N GLU A 421 -8.89 -19.08 25.55
CA GLU A 421 -7.47 -18.80 25.30
C GLU A 421 -7.31 -17.44 24.59
N PRO A 422 -6.25 -16.67 24.86
CA PRO A 422 -6.03 -15.41 24.18
C PRO A 422 -5.88 -15.58 22.67
N SER A 423 -6.66 -14.83 21.90
CA SER A 423 -6.75 -14.98 20.42
C SER A 423 -5.48 -14.61 19.66
N HIS A 424 -4.61 -13.79 20.26
CA HIS A 424 -3.35 -13.37 19.67
C HIS A 424 -2.24 -14.42 19.81
N VAL A 425 -2.49 -15.52 20.53
CA VAL A 425 -1.49 -16.58 20.77
C VAL A 425 -1.65 -17.69 19.74
N LYS A 426 -0.58 -17.94 18.97
CA LYS A 426 -0.45 -19.07 18.05
C LYS A 426 0.29 -20.22 18.73
N LYS A 427 -0.10 -21.46 18.45
CA LYS A 427 0.59 -22.66 18.95
C LYS A 427 0.80 -23.66 17.81
N VAL A 428 2.03 -24.05 17.54
CA VAL A 428 2.35 -25.15 16.61
C VAL A 428 2.93 -26.29 17.43
N VAL A 429 2.38 -27.49 17.28
CA VAL A 429 2.80 -28.68 18.03
C VAL A 429 3.35 -29.73 17.09
N PRO A 430 4.43 -30.46 17.44
CA PRO A 430 4.87 -31.60 16.65
C PRO A 430 3.72 -32.59 16.40
N GLY A 431 3.55 -33.00 15.14
CA GLY A 431 2.45 -33.84 14.68
C GLY A 431 1.24 -33.07 14.15
N ASP A 432 1.16 -31.74 14.31
CA ASP A 432 0.17 -30.94 13.58
C ASP A 432 0.43 -31.04 12.07
N LEU A 433 -0.64 -31.16 11.30
CA LEU A 433 -0.58 -31.21 9.84
C LEU A 433 -0.33 -29.81 9.28
N ILE A 434 0.53 -29.73 8.27
CA ILE A 434 0.75 -28.51 7.50
C ILE A 434 -0.31 -28.49 6.40
N VAL A 435 -1.23 -27.53 6.46
CA VAL A 435 -2.30 -27.38 5.47
C VAL A 435 -2.12 -26.06 4.73
N MET A 436 -2.07 -26.13 3.40
CA MET A 436 -2.16 -24.96 2.53
C MET A 436 -3.63 -24.77 2.14
N ALA A 437 -4.16 -23.56 2.32
CA ALA A 437 -5.53 -23.21 1.92
C ALA A 437 -5.53 -21.99 0.99
N GLY A 438 -6.40 -21.99 -0.02
CA GLY A 438 -6.60 -20.89 -0.96
C GLY A 438 -6.06 -21.18 -2.36
N GLY A 439 -5.38 -20.19 -2.96
CA GLY A 439 -4.95 -20.20 -4.36
C GLY A 439 -3.94 -21.30 -4.73
N ARG A 440 -3.85 -21.61 -6.03
CA ARG A 440 -2.91 -22.62 -6.57
C ARG A 440 -1.52 -22.03 -6.84
N ILE A 441 -0.50 -22.88 -6.77
CA ILE A 441 0.90 -22.52 -7.01
C ILE A 441 1.19 -22.38 -8.51
N GLY A 442 1.81 -21.27 -8.91
CA GLY A 442 2.32 -21.02 -10.25
C GLY A 442 3.69 -20.35 -10.21
N LYS A 443 4.29 -20.01 -11.36
CA LYS A 443 5.53 -19.20 -11.45
C LYS A 443 5.33 -17.71 -11.11
N ASP A 444 4.27 -17.39 -10.37
CA ASP A 444 3.88 -16.03 -10.02
C ASP A 444 4.87 -15.44 -8.99
N GLY A 445 5.58 -14.37 -9.36
CA GLY A 445 6.49 -13.62 -8.48
C GLY A 445 7.62 -14.43 -7.84
N ILE A 446 8.08 -15.49 -8.51
CA ILE A 446 9.36 -16.11 -8.15
C ILE A 446 10.45 -15.03 -8.21
N HIS A 447 11.30 -14.98 -7.18
CA HIS A 447 12.30 -13.93 -6.93
C HIS A 447 11.72 -12.54 -6.63
N GLY A 448 10.44 -12.42 -6.27
CA GLY A 448 9.81 -11.14 -5.91
C GLY A 448 10.54 -10.41 -4.79
N ALA A 449 10.88 -11.10 -3.70
CA ALA A 449 11.59 -10.46 -2.58
C ALA A 449 13.06 -10.12 -2.88
N THR A 450 13.79 -10.98 -3.59
CA THR A 450 15.17 -10.67 -4.01
C THR A 450 15.19 -9.51 -4.99
N PHE A 451 14.26 -9.48 -5.96
CA PHE A 451 14.09 -8.38 -6.89
C PHE A 451 13.68 -7.06 -6.20
N SER A 452 12.79 -7.12 -5.22
CA SER A 452 12.41 -5.93 -4.43
C SER A 452 13.59 -5.36 -3.62
N SER A 453 14.63 -6.16 -3.39
CA SER A 453 15.87 -5.79 -2.70
C SER A 453 16.92 -5.17 -3.63
N GLU A 454 16.59 -4.93 -4.90
CA GLU A 454 17.47 -4.34 -5.92
C GLU A 454 16.91 -3.02 -6.51
N GLU A 455 17.79 -2.22 -7.11
CA GLU A 455 17.43 -1.00 -7.85
C GLU A 455 16.72 -1.37 -9.16
N LEU A 456 15.85 -0.51 -9.71
CA LEU A 456 15.25 -0.76 -11.03
C LEU A 456 16.25 -0.43 -12.16
N HIS A 457 16.40 -1.33 -13.14
CA HIS A 457 17.33 -1.15 -14.27
C HIS A 457 16.83 -1.81 -15.58
N GLU A 458 17.57 -1.60 -16.67
CA GLU A 458 17.24 -2.11 -18.02
C GLU A 458 17.21 -3.63 -18.15
N GLU A 459 17.78 -4.39 -17.22
CA GLU A 459 17.82 -5.86 -17.25
C GLU A 459 16.86 -6.48 -16.22
N SER A 460 16.07 -5.67 -15.51
CA SER A 460 15.16 -6.14 -14.47
C SER A 460 14.16 -7.20 -15.01
N PRO A 461 14.08 -8.39 -14.39
CA PRO A 461 13.24 -9.49 -14.86
C PRO A 461 11.75 -9.16 -14.72
N THR A 462 10.96 -9.60 -15.71
CA THR A 462 9.53 -9.29 -15.83
C THR A 462 8.61 -10.35 -15.20
N SER A 463 9.19 -11.42 -14.63
CA SER A 463 8.49 -12.51 -13.93
C SER A 463 7.88 -12.12 -12.58
N ALA A 464 8.15 -10.89 -12.09
CA ALA A 464 7.66 -10.37 -10.83
C ALA A 464 6.17 -9.93 -10.85
N VAL A 465 5.53 -9.90 -12.02
CA VAL A 465 4.15 -9.41 -12.15
C VAL A 465 3.15 -10.50 -11.76
N GLN A 466 2.27 -10.16 -10.81
CA GLN A 466 1.26 -11.05 -10.26
C GLN A 466 -0.12 -10.41 -10.39
N ILE A 467 -1.15 -11.25 -10.56
CA ILE A 467 -2.55 -10.81 -10.54
C ILE A 467 -3.23 -11.53 -9.37
N GLY A 468 -3.67 -10.76 -8.38
CA GLY A 468 -4.44 -11.27 -7.25
C GLY A 468 -5.88 -11.58 -7.62
N ASP A 469 -6.53 -12.42 -6.81
CA ASP A 469 -7.92 -12.86 -6.92
C ASP A 469 -8.72 -12.50 -5.64
N PRO A 470 -9.30 -11.30 -5.57
CA PRO A 470 -10.07 -10.84 -4.41
C PRO A 470 -11.24 -11.77 -4.00
N ILE A 471 -11.85 -12.47 -4.97
CA ILE A 471 -13.00 -13.34 -4.72
C ILE A 471 -12.54 -14.60 -4.00
N THR A 472 -11.43 -15.19 -4.45
CA THR A 472 -10.81 -16.34 -3.77
C THR A 472 -10.38 -15.94 -2.34
N GLN A 473 -9.78 -14.76 -2.16
CA GLN A 473 -9.46 -14.25 -0.83
C GLN A 473 -10.70 -14.10 0.07
N LYS A 474 -11.82 -13.59 -0.48
CA LYS A 474 -13.05 -13.42 0.29
C LYS A 474 -13.60 -14.76 0.77
N LYS A 475 -13.67 -15.77 -0.10
CA LYS A 475 -14.08 -17.14 0.27
C LYS A 475 -13.19 -17.72 1.38
N LEU A 476 -11.87 -17.55 1.22
CA LEU A 476 -10.87 -17.99 2.20
C LEU A 476 -11.05 -17.30 3.56
N THR A 477 -11.31 -15.99 3.55
CA THR A 477 -11.53 -15.17 4.75
C THR A 477 -12.74 -15.67 5.54
N ASP A 478 -13.88 -15.82 4.87
CA ASP A 478 -15.12 -16.27 5.52
C ASP A 478 -14.99 -17.70 6.06
N PHE A 479 -14.30 -18.57 5.32
CA PHE A 479 -14.00 -19.94 5.74
C PHE A 479 -13.19 -19.98 7.05
N LEU A 480 -12.09 -19.24 7.12
CA LEU A 480 -11.19 -19.35 8.26
C LEU A 480 -11.74 -18.69 9.52
N ILE A 481 -12.56 -17.64 9.41
CA ILE A 481 -13.28 -17.09 10.57
C ILE A 481 -14.15 -18.17 11.22
N ILE A 482 -14.88 -18.95 10.41
CA ILE A 482 -15.71 -20.06 10.92
C ILE A 482 -14.83 -21.21 11.46
N ALA A 483 -13.72 -21.53 10.77
CA ALA A 483 -12.80 -22.56 11.21
C ALA A 483 -12.11 -22.22 12.55
N ARG A 484 -11.77 -20.94 12.75
CA ARG A 484 -11.23 -20.35 13.97
C ARG A 484 -12.19 -20.54 15.14
N ASP A 485 -13.44 -20.10 14.96
CA ASP A 485 -14.46 -20.11 16.02
C ASP A 485 -14.84 -21.55 16.43
N ARG A 486 -14.64 -22.52 15.52
CA ARG A 486 -14.80 -23.95 15.78
C ARG A 486 -13.53 -24.63 16.33
N GLY A 487 -12.42 -23.91 16.49
CA GLY A 487 -11.15 -24.43 16.98
C GLY A 487 -10.55 -25.52 16.09
N LEU A 488 -10.63 -25.36 14.76
CA LEU A 488 -10.18 -26.37 13.81
C LEU A 488 -8.68 -26.33 13.49
N TYR A 489 -7.98 -25.24 13.84
CA TYR A 489 -6.54 -25.08 13.70
C TYR A 489 -5.94 -24.39 14.93
N ARG A 490 -4.62 -24.45 15.10
CA ARG A 490 -3.91 -23.86 16.26
C ARG A 490 -3.00 -22.67 15.91
N ALA A 491 -2.65 -22.54 14.64
CA ALA A 491 -1.87 -21.43 14.12
C ALA A 491 -2.15 -21.25 12.63
N ILE A 492 -1.98 -20.02 12.17
CA ILE A 492 -2.13 -19.60 10.79
C ILE A 492 -1.07 -18.54 10.46
N THR A 493 -0.62 -18.49 9.22
CA THR A 493 0.15 -17.37 8.67
C THR A 493 -0.11 -17.24 7.17
N ASP A 494 0.17 -16.07 6.60
CA ASP A 494 0.03 -15.82 5.17
C ASP A 494 1.15 -16.45 4.35
N ASN A 495 0.89 -16.65 3.06
CA ASN A 495 1.95 -16.92 2.08
C ASN A 495 2.21 -15.65 1.27
N GLY A 496 3.16 -14.85 1.72
CA GLY A 496 3.69 -13.69 1.00
C GLY A 496 5.04 -14.00 0.36
N ALA A 497 6.01 -13.12 0.63
CA ALA A 497 7.39 -13.25 0.16
C ALA A 497 8.02 -14.60 0.57
N GLY A 498 8.50 -15.35 -0.42
CA GLY A 498 9.14 -16.65 -0.23
C GLY A 498 8.17 -17.82 -0.04
N GLY A 499 6.87 -17.57 -0.13
CA GLY A 499 5.85 -18.62 -0.21
C GLY A 499 5.89 -19.63 0.93
N LEU A 500 6.01 -20.91 0.58
CA LEU A 500 6.03 -22.01 1.55
C LEU A 500 7.34 -22.05 2.34
N SER A 501 8.46 -21.61 1.75
CA SER A 501 9.75 -21.57 2.47
C SER A 501 9.69 -20.66 3.70
N SER A 502 9.10 -19.48 3.55
CA SER A 502 8.96 -18.51 4.64
C SER A 502 7.90 -18.95 5.63
N SER A 503 6.65 -19.09 5.18
CA SER A 503 5.51 -19.39 6.04
C SER A 503 5.70 -20.66 6.89
N VAL A 504 6.09 -21.78 6.26
CA VAL A 504 6.32 -23.03 7.00
C VAL A 504 7.61 -22.95 7.80
N GLY A 505 8.67 -22.35 7.25
CA GLY A 505 9.97 -22.23 7.90
C GLY A 505 9.94 -21.39 9.18
N GLU A 506 9.12 -20.34 9.22
CA GLU A 506 8.87 -19.52 10.40
C GLU A 506 8.00 -20.25 11.42
N MET A 507 6.88 -20.85 10.99
CA MET A 507 6.02 -21.64 11.88
C MET A 507 6.75 -22.82 12.52
N ALA A 508 7.66 -23.45 11.77
CA ALA A 508 8.48 -24.56 12.25
C ALA A 508 9.41 -24.18 13.41
N THR A 509 9.76 -22.89 13.57
CA THR A 509 10.58 -22.44 14.71
C THR A 509 9.86 -22.61 16.06
N ALA A 510 8.52 -22.61 16.06
CA ALA A 510 7.73 -22.74 17.27
C ALA A 510 7.68 -24.19 17.81
N CYS A 511 7.76 -25.19 16.92
CA CYS A 511 7.73 -26.62 17.28
C CYS A 511 9.08 -27.33 17.13
N GLY A 512 10.03 -26.72 16.40
CA GLY A 512 11.38 -27.24 16.20
C GLY A 512 11.59 -28.04 14.92
N GLY A 513 10.78 -27.90 13.87
CA GLY A 513 10.99 -28.63 12.61
C GLY A 513 9.76 -28.77 11.72
N CYS A 514 9.96 -29.18 10.48
CA CYS A 514 8.88 -29.51 9.55
C CYS A 514 9.32 -30.52 8.49
N HIS A 515 8.36 -31.26 7.97
CA HIS A 515 8.51 -32.07 6.76
C HIS A 515 7.43 -31.66 5.75
N ILE A 516 7.86 -31.19 4.57
CA ILE A 516 7.01 -30.74 3.46
C ILE A 516 7.20 -31.70 2.27
N GLU A 517 6.10 -32.09 1.62
CA GLU A 517 6.08 -32.89 0.40
C GLU A 517 5.65 -32.00 -0.77
N LEU A 518 6.62 -31.60 -1.60
CA LEU A 518 6.44 -30.58 -2.64
C LEU A 518 5.64 -31.06 -3.86
N GLU A 519 5.35 -32.36 -3.96
CA GLU A 519 4.44 -32.93 -4.96
C GLU A 519 2.95 -32.78 -4.59
N LYS A 520 2.63 -32.43 -3.33
CA LYS A 520 1.25 -32.34 -2.85
C LYS A 520 0.53 -31.01 -3.13
N PRO A 521 1.18 -29.83 -3.01
CA PRO A 521 0.50 -28.56 -3.26
C PRO A 521 -0.17 -28.50 -4.65
N PRO A 522 -1.40 -27.97 -4.76
CA PRO A 522 -2.07 -27.85 -6.04
C PRO A 522 -1.38 -26.81 -6.93
N LEU A 523 -1.13 -27.17 -8.19
CA LEU A 523 -0.45 -26.32 -9.17
C LEU A 523 -1.44 -25.74 -10.19
N LYS A 524 -1.17 -24.53 -10.70
CA LYS A 524 -1.89 -23.92 -11.83
C LYS A 524 -1.61 -24.68 -13.13
N TYR A 525 -0.38 -25.13 -13.31
CA TYR A 525 0.10 -25.93 -14.44
C TYR A 525 1.24 -26.84 -13.99
N HIS A 526 1.40 -27.98 -14.68
CA HIS A 526 2.49 -28.92 -14.39
C HIS A 526 3.84 -28.41 -14.91
N GLY A 527 4.94 -29.01 -14.42
CA GLY A 527 6.31 -28.71 -14.88
C GLY A 527 7.04 -27.63 -14.07
N LEU A 528 6.54 -27.29 -12.88
CA LEU A 528 7.30 -26.49 -11.91
C LEU A 528 8.38 -27.33 -11.26
N SER A 529 9.61 -26.81 -11.20
CA SER A 529 10.68 -27.44 -10.42
C SER A 529 10.39 -27.32 -8.92
N PRO A 530 10.92 -28.23 -8.07
CA PRO A 530 10.60 -28.22 -6.64
C PRO A 530 10.92 -26.89 -5.92
N TRP A 531 12.01 -26.21 -6.30
CA TRP A 531 12.34 -24.90 -5.75
C TRP A 531 11.30 -23.82 -6.15
N GLU A 532 10.77 -23.89 -7.38
CA GLU A 532 9.72 -22.98 -7.85
C GLU A 532 8.42 -23.18 -7.05
N ILE A 533 8.07 -24.42 -6.73
CA ILE A 533 6.91 -24.74 -5.89
C ILE A 533 7.09 -24.18 -4.48
N LEU A 534 8.28 -24.38 -3.91
CA LEU A 534 8.59 -23.96 -2.55
C LEU A 534 8.59 -22.42 -2.39
N LEU A 535 9.14 -21.70 -3.38
CA LEU A 535 9.34 -20.25 -3.32
C LEU A 535 8.23 -19.44 -3.97
N SER A 536 7.33 -20.06 -4.74
CA SER A 536 6.23 -19.38 -5.43
C SER A 536 5.53 -18.40 -4.50
N GLU A 537 5.37 -17.15 -4.97
CA GLU A 537 4.70 -16.07 -4.27
C GLU A 537 3.26 -15.88 -4.80
N ALA A 538 2.68 -16.93 -5.42
CA ALA A 538 1.29 -16.93 -5.87
C ALA A 538 0.34 -16.47 -4.76
N GLN A 539 -0.68 -15.71 -5.14
CA GLN A 539 -1.50 -14.95 -4.20
C GLN A 539 -2.62 -15.80 -3.56
N GLU A 540 -3.30 -15.20 -2.57
CA GLU A 540 -4.46 -15.76 -1.86
C GLU A 540 -4.23 -17.12 -1.20
N ARG A 541 -3.07 -17.33 -0.58
CA ARG A 541 -2.73 -18.55 0.14
C ARG A 541 -2.41 -18.30 1.62
N MET A 542 -2.79 -19.25 2.47
CA MET A 542 -2.45 -19.30 3.88
C MET A 542 -1.89 -20.68 4.25
N THR A 543 -0.93 -20.71 5.18
CA THR A 543 -0.43 -21.93 5.83
C THR A 543 -1.05 -22.08 7.21
N LEU A 544 -1.55 -23.28 7.54
CA LEU A 544 -2.14 -23.59 8.83
C LEU A 544 -1.49 -24.80 9.51
N ALA A 545 -1.46 -24.76 10.85
CA ALA A 545 -1.20 -25.92 11.71
C ALA A 545 -2.54 -26.52 12.16
N VAL A 546 -2.91 -27.65 11.57
CA VAL A 546 -4.19 -28.34 11.83
C VAL A 546 -3.95 -29.62 12.63
N PRO A 547 -4.57 -29.77 13.82
CA PRO A 547 -4.45 -31.01 14.58
C PRO A 547 -5.00 -32.20 13.78
N PRO A 548 -4.34 -33.38 13.78
CA PRO A 548 -4.83 -34.54 13.05
C PRO A 548 -6.28 -34.93 13.39
N GLY A 549 -6.70 -34.79 14.66
CA GLY A 549 -8.08 -35.06 15.07
C GLY A 549 -9.12 -34.04 14.60
N ARG A 550 -8.72 -32.96 13.92
CA ARG A 550 -9.61 -31.91 13.38
C ARG A 550 -9.63 -31.85 11.86
N ILE A 551 -8.75 -32.58 11.17
CA ILE A 551 -8.57 -32.45 9.72
C ILE A 551 -9.84 -32.75 8.92
N ASP A 552 -10.59 -33.79 9.27
CA ASP A 552 -11.81 -34.15 8.54
C ASP A 552 -12.86 -33.04 8.62
N ALA A 553 -13.00 -32.43 9.81
CA ALA A 553 -13.92 -31.30 10.01
C ALA A 553 -13.44 -30.03 9.28
N PHE A 554 -12.13 -29.80 9.24
CA PHE A 554 -11.51 -28.70 8.48
C PHE A 554 -11.76 -28.85 6.98
N MET A 555 -11.45 -30.02 6.42
CA MET A 555 -11.64 -30.32 4.99
C MET A 555 -13.11 -30.31 4.58
N ALA A 556 -14.01 -30.85 5.42
CA ALA A 556 -15.44 -30.81 5.17
C ALA A 556 -16.04 -29.39 5.23
N LEU A 557 -15.46 -28.49 6.03
CA LEU A 557 -15.85 -27.09 6.03
C LEU A 557 -15.31 -26.38 4.79
N SER A 558 -14.03 -26.58 4.47
CA SER A 558 -13.36 -25.98 3.31
C SER A 558 -14.08 -26.31 2.00
N SER A 559 -14.39 -27.59 1.76
CA SER A 559 -15.14 -28.04 0.57
C SER A 559 -16.54 -27.44 0.48
N ARG A 560 -17.24 -27.27 1.61
CA ARG A 560 -18.59 -26.68 1.64
C ARG A 560 -18.59 -25.19 1.30
N MET A 561 -17.49 -24.50 1.62
CA MET A 561 -17.30 -23.08 1.37
C MET A 561 -16.53 -22.82 0.07
N ASP A 562 -16.32 -23.85 -0.74
CA ASP A 562 -15.62 -23.78 -2.02
C ASP A 562 -14.21 -23.16 -1.89
N VAL A 563 -13.49 -23.60 -0.84
CA VAL A 563 -12.08 -23.26 -0.61
C VAL A 563 -11.23 -24.51 -0.89
N GLU A 564 -10.17 -24.36 -1.69
CA GLU A 564 -9.21 -25.44 -1.93
C GLU A 564 -8.28 -25.54 -0.72
N SER A 565 -8.12 -26.73 -0.15
CA SER A 565 -7.23 -26.98 0.98
C SER A 565 -6.54 -28.32 0.83
N THR A 566 -5.24 -28.35 1.12
CA THR A 566 -4.41 -29.54 0.90
C THR A 566 -3.45 -29.73 2.06
N VAL A 567 -3.39 -30.96 2.59
CA VAL A 567 -2.34 -31.36 3.53
C VAL A 567 -1.05 -31.55 2.74
N ILE A 568 -0.04 -30.75 3.04
CA ILE A 568 1.24 -30.72 2.31
C ILE A 568 2.43 -31.23 3.13
N GLY A 569 2.19 -31.61 4.39
CA GLY A 569 3.27 -32.06 5.27
C GLY A 569 2.86 -32.14 6.74
N THR A 570 3.85 -32.16 7.62
CA THR A 570 3.65 -32.26 9.08
C THR A 570 4.74 -31.47 9.82
N PHE A 571 4.35 -30.78 10.89
CA PHE A 571 5.28 -30.13 11.80
C PHE A 571 5.99 -31.15 12.70
N THR A 572 7.29 -30.95 12.96
CA THR A 572 8.13 -31.89 13.71
C THR A 572 8.95 -31.15 14.77
N ASP A 573 9.72 -31.89 15.57
CA ASP A 573 10.71 -31.40 16.54
C ASP A 573 12.15 -31.79 16.15
N SER A 574 12.36 -32.11 14.87
CA SER A 574 13.61 -32.70 14.36
C SER A 574 14.83 -31.76 14.41
N GLY A 575 14.60 -30.46 14.49
CA GLY A 575 15.58 -29.38 14.31
C GLY A 575 15.77 -28.92 12.87
N PHE A 576 15.04 -29.52 11.90
CA PHE A 576 15.30 -29.34 10.47
C PHE A 576 14.09 -28.85 9.69
N PHE A 577 14.39 -28.03 8.68
CA PHE A 577 13.53 -27.73 7.55
C PHE A 577 13.75 -28.79 6.48
N HIS A 578 12.83 -29.76 6.39
CA HIS A 578 12.95 -30.91 5.49
C HIS A 578 11.90 -30.83 4.37
N CYS A 579 12.36 -30.79 3.12
CA CYS A 579 11.50 -30.91 1.95
C CYS A 579 11.81 -32.18 1.18
N THR A 580 10.77 -32.87 0.73
CA THR A 580 10.84 -33.99 -0.21
C THR A 580 10.10 -33.68 -1.49
N TYR A 581 10.51 -34.32 -2.58
CA TYR A 581 9.79 -34.35 -3.84
C TYR A 581 9.89 -35.77 -4.42
N GLU A 582 8.74 -36.38 -4.73
CA GLU A 582 8.65 -37.78 -5.21
C GLU A 582 9.38 -38.76 -4.29
N GLY A 583 9.22 -38.57 -2.97
CA GLY A 583 9.86 -39.39 -1.94
C GLY A 583 11.38 -39.19 -1.76
N ARG A 584 12.04 -38.30 -2.51
CA ARG A 584 13.46 -37.98 -2.36
C ARG A 584 13.63 -36.69 -1.57
N THR A 585 14.64 -36.63 -0.70
CA THR A 585 15.00 -35.38 -0.01
C THR A 585 15.57 -34.39 -1.02
N VAL A 586 14.99 -33.20 -1.07
CA VAL A 586 15.45 -32.09 -1.93
C VAL A 586 15.93 -30.89 -1.14
N ALA A 587 15.58 -30.77 0.15
CA ALA A 587 16.19 -29.81 1.06
C ALA A 587 16.26 -30.38 2.48
N TYR A 588 17.38 -30.18 3.17
CA TYR A 588 17.54 -30.58 4.57
C TYR A 588 18.45 -29.59 5.32
N LEU A 589 17.84 -28.48 5.76
CA LEU A 589 18.55 -27.37 6.40
C LEU A 589 18.29 -27.34 7.91
N SER A 590 19.33 -27.08 8.70
CA SER A 590 19.15 -26.77 10.13
C SER A 590 18.34 -25.49 10.27
N LEU A 591 17.26 -25.51 11.06
CA LEU A 591 16.46 -24.29 11.30
C LEU A 591 17.30 -23.17 11.90
N ASP A 592 18.26 -23.52 12.77
CA ASP A 592 19.18 -22.54 13.36
C ASP A 592 20.05 -21.87 12.29
N PHE A 593 20.57 -22.64 11.31
CA PHE A 593 21.36 -22.05 10.24
C PHE A 593 20.51 -21.21 9.29
N LEU A 594 19.33 -21.70 8.93
CA LEU A 594 18.38 -21.00 8.07
C LEU A 594 18.05 -19.60 8.64
N HIS A 595 17.81 -19.50 9.94
CA HIS A 595 17.36 -18.25 10.57
C HIS A 595 18.46 -17.38 11.18
N ASN A 596 19.53 -17.99 11.70
CA ASN A 596 20.61 -17.31 12.46
C ASN A 596 21.99 -17.41 11.79
N GLY A 597 22.10 -18.04 10.61
CA GLY A 597 23.38 -18.21 9.90
C GLY A 597 23.88 -16.99 9.12
N LEU A 598 23.04 -15.96 8.95
CA LEU A 598 23.35 -14.73 8.23
C LEU A 598 24.47 -13.92 8.94
N PRO A 599 25.56 -13.53 8.25
CA PRO A 599 26.60 -12.68 8.84
C PRO A 599 26.08 -11.26 9.16
N PRO A 600 26.55 -10.62 10.25
CA PRO A 600 26.07 -9.30 10.64
C PRO A 600 26.59 -8.19 9.71
N MET A 601 25.68 -7.35 9.22
CA MET A 601 26.02 -6.20 8.38
C MET A 601 26.62 -5.05 9.20
N VAL A 602 27.68 -4.41 8.69
CA VAL A 602 28.33 -3.23 9.29
C VAL A 602 28.35 -2.08 8.29
N LEU A 603 27.81 -0.92 8.69
CA LEU A 603 27.67 0.26 7.83
C LEU A 603 28.24 1.52 8.48
N ARG A 604 28.56 2.53 7.66
CA ARG A 604 28.96 3.87 8.10
C ARG A 604 27.94 4.90 7.62
N ALA A 605 27.55 5.79 8.51
CA ALA A 605 26.64 6.90 8.23
C ALA A 605 27.29 8.22 8.60
N ARG A 606 27.16 9.24 7.76
CA ARG A 606 27.72 10.57 8.02
C ARG A 606 26.70 11.66 7.73
N TRP A 607 26.30 12.39 8.78
CA TRP A 607 25.40 13.52 8.64
C TRP A 607 26.14 14.82 8.37
N SER A 608 25.67 15.57 7.38
CA SER A 608 26.03 16.96 7.15
C SER A 608 24.77 17.78 6.96
N THR A 609 24.56 18.82 7.77
CA THR A 609 23.38 19.68 7.63
C THR A 609 23.38 20.37 6.26
N PRO A 610 22.34 20.17 5.42
CA PRO A 610 22.20 20.88 4.17
C PRO A 610 22.10 22.39 4.37
N ALA A 611 22.72 23.16 3.47
CA ALA A 611 22.49 24.59 3.42
C ALA A 611 21.09 24.86 2.83
N GLY A 612 20.26 25.63 3.54
CA GLY A 612 19.08 26.24 2.95
C GLY A 612 19.47 27.26 1.87
N ASP A 613 18.53 27.63 1.01
CA ASP A 613 18.80 28.61 -0.06
C ASP A 613 18.77 30.07 0.43
N GLY A 614 18.46 30.30 1.71
CA GLY A 614 18.43 31.64 2.34
C GLY A 614 17.35 32.56 1.80
N THR A 615 16.36 32.03 1.07
CA THR A 615 15.42 32.84 0.31
C THR A 615 14.42 33.57 1.20
N GLU A 616 14.24 34.87 0.95
CA GLU A 616 13.12 35.64 1.51
C GLU A 616 11.78 35.15 0.93
N THR A 617 10.74 35.17 1.77
CA THR A 617 9.40 34.74 1.37
C THR A 617 8.82 35.73 0.34
N PRO A 618 8.56 35.30 -0.91
CA PRO A 618 8.01 36.18 -1.93
C PRO A 618 6.59 36.62 -1.57
N ASP A 619 6.29 37.89 -1.74
CA ASP A 619 4.93 38.43 -1.58
C ASP A 619 4.19 38.36 -2.93
N PRO A 620 2.99 37.77 -3.01
CA PRO A 620 2.26 37.71 -4.27
C PRO A 620 1.63 39.08 -4.58
N PRO A 621 1.51 39.47 -5.86
CA PRO A 621 0.79 40.69 -6.24
C PRO A 621 -0.69 40.69 -5.84
N ASP A 622 -1.32 39.50 -5.83
CA ASP A 622 -2.70 39.27 -5.42
C ASP A 622 -2.80 37.95 -4.65
N HIS A 623 -3.22 38.02 -3.39
CA HIS A 623 -3.40 36.85 -2.54
C HIS A 623 -4.60 36.00 -2.95
N GLY A 624 -5.66 36.59 -3.51
CA GLY A 624 -6.83 35.83 -3.97
C GLY A 624 -6.49 34.90 -5.13
N SER A 625 -5.82 35.43 -6.15
CA SER A 625 -5.28 34.62 -7.25
C SER A 625 -4.23 33.62 -6.78
N LYS A 626 -3.38 33.99 -5.82
CA LYS A 626 -2.39 33.05 -5.28
C LYS A 626 -3.04 31.89 -4.54
N LEU A 627 -4.10 32.14 -3.77
CA LEU A 627 -4.86 31.08 -3.10
C LEU A 627 -5.51 30.13 -4.10
N ARG A 628 -6.12 30.64 -5.18
CA ARG A 628 -6.66 29.78 -6.26
C ARG A 628 -5.57 28.93 -6.93
N GLU A 629 -4.39 29.50 -7.16
CA GLU A 629 -3.23 28.75 -7.68
C GLU A 629 -2.80 27.65 -6.71
N MET A 630 -2.67 27.97 -5.42
CA MET A 630 -2.30 27.02 -4.37
C MET A 630 -3.30 25.86 -4.27
N LEU A 631 -4.61 26.15 -4.29
CA LEU A 631 -5.67 25.15 -4.29
C LEU A 631 -5.61 24.22 -5.50
N GLY A 632 -5.09 24.69 -6.64
CA GLY A 632 -4.90 23.88 -7.85
C GLY A 632 -3.60 23.05 -7.87
N ARG A 633 -2.71 23.17 -6.88
CA ARG A 633 -1.45 22.40 -6.84
C ARG A 633 -1.74 20.93 -6.55
N LEU A 634 -0.96 20.02 -7.14
CA LEU A 634 -1.19 18.56 -7.03
C LEU A 634 -1.30 18.05 -5.59
N ASN A 635 -0.47 18.54 -4.67
CA ASN A 635 -0.49 18.12 -3.27
C ASN A 635 -1.68 18.69 -2.47
N ILE A 636 -2.34 19.75 -2.96
CA ILE A 636 -3.46 20.41 -2.27
C ILE A 636 -4.82 20.13 -2.93
N CYS A 637 -4.86 20.04 -4.27
CA CYS A 637 -6.10 19.93 -5.04
C CYS A 637 -6.94 18.70 -4.68
N SER A 638 -8.21 18.72 -5.10
CA SER A 638 -9.14 17.64 -4.79
C SER A 638 -8.64 16.28 -5.26
N LYS A 639 -8.76 15.29 -4.37
CA LYS A 639 -8.53 13.87 -4.68
C LYS A 639 -9.83 13.12 -5.00
N GLU A 640 -10.94 13.85 -5.15
CA GLU A 640 -12.30 13.32 -5.40
C GLU A 640 -12.36 12.34 -6.56
N TYR A 641 -11.61 12.58 -7.64
CA TYR A 641 -11.52 11.69 -8.80
C TYR A 641 -11.15 10.24 -8.39
N VAL A 642 -10.15 10.08 -7.53
CA VAL A 642 -9.69 8.76 -7.07
C VAL A 642 -10.68 8.19 -6.06
N VAL A 643 -11.02 9.00 -5.06
CA VAL A 643 -11.81 8.58 -3.91
C VAL A 643 -13.17 8.01 -4.33
N ARG A 644 -13.89 8.66 -5.25
CA ARG A 644 -15.24 8.22 -5.68
C ARG A 644 -15.29 6.87 -6.40
N GLN A 645 -14.15 6.31 -6.76
CA GLN A 645 -14.08 5.00 -7.43
C GLN A 645 -14.00 3.86 -6.40
N TYR A 646 -13.69 4.16 -5.13
CA TYR A 646 -13.61 3.17 -4.07
C TYR A 646 -14.93 3.03 -3.32
N ASP A 647 -15.20 1.83 -2.83
CA ASP A 647 -16.26 1.61 -1.84
C ASP A 647 -15.81 2.16 -0.48
N HIS A 648 -16.70 2.89 0.18
CA HIS A 648 -16.50 3.45 1.52
C HIS A 648 -17.60 3.03 2.51
N GLU A 649 -18.52 2.14 2.14
CA GLU A 649 -19.80 1.94 2.82
C GLU A 649 -20.09 0.47 3.13
N VAL A 650 -19.46 -0.46 2.42
CA VAL A 650 -19.63 -1.89 2.67
C VAL A 650 -19.38 -2.20 4.15
N GLN A 651 -20.17 -3.12 4.70
CA GLN A 651 -20.28 -3.43 6.13
C GLN A 651 -21.03 -2.38 6.99
N ALA A 652 -21.47 -1.25 6.42
CA ALA A 652 -22.28 -0.23 7.08
C ALA A 652 -21.67 0.36 8.38
N GLY A 653 -20.33 0.37 8.46
CA GLY A 653 -19.58 0.85 9.62
C GLY A 653 -19.08 2.29 9.53
N SER A 654 -19.07 2.91 8.35
CA SER A 654 -18.44 4.22 8.16
C SER A 654 -19.22 5.36 8.82
N VAL A 655 -18.50 6.19 9.60
CA VAL A 655 -19.05 7.37 10.30
C VAL A 655 -18.51 8.65 9.68
N VAL A 656 -17.19 8.81 9.65
CA VAL A 656 -16.52 9.90 8.93
C VAL A 656 -15.82 9.30 7.72
N LYS A 657 -16.20 9.80 6.54
CA LYS A 657 -15.76 9.31 5.22
C LYS A 657 -14.65 10.19 4.66
N PRO A 658 -13.93 9.75 3.62
CA PRO A 658 -12.93 10.57 2.94
C PRO A 658 -13.44 11.93 2.44
N LEU A 659 -14.72 11.98 2.03
CA LEU A 659 -15.39 13.21 1.61
C LEU A 659 -16.52 13.57 2.57
N VAL A 660 -16.51 14.81 3.07
CA VAL A 660 -17.46 15.36 4.04
C VAL A 660 -18.03 16.70 3.54
N GLY A 661 -18.78 17.42 4.37
CA GLY A 661 -19.46 18.66 4.00
C GLY A 661 -20.84 18.44 3.39
N ASP A 662 -21.53 19.56 3.13
CA ASP A 662 -22.94 19.60 2.68
C ASP A 662 -23.17 18.77 1.40
N GLN A 663 -22.20 18.80 0.49
CA GLN A 663 -22.26 18.09 -0.79
C GLN A 663 -21.42 16.80 -0.82
N CYS A 664 -20.87 16.36 0.32
CA CYS A 664 -19.97 15.20 0.41
C CYS A 664 -18.83 15.27 -0.62
N ASP A 665 -18.16 16.42 -0.65
CA ASP A 665 -17.13 16.74 -1.64
C ASP A 665 -16.02 17.67 -1.11
N GLY A 666 -15.98 17.88 0.21
CA GLY A 666 -14.84 18.45 0.92
C GLY A 666 -13.91 17.35 1.46
N PRO A 667 -12.63 17.63 1.70
CA PRO A 667 -11.71 16.65 2.30
C PRO A 667 -12.07 16.36 3.76
N SER A 668 -11.64 15.20 4.27
CA SER A 668 -11.66 14.88 5.70
C SER A 668 -10.24 14.65 6.22
N ASP A 669 -9.94 15.09 7.44
CA ASP A 669 -8.62 14.90 8.07
C ASP A 669 -8.32 13.40 8.34
N ALA A 670 -9.33 12.64 8.73
CA ALA A 670 -9.21 11.23 9.13
C ALA A 670 -10.52 10.47 8.88
N ALA A 671 -10.49 9.16 9.09
CA ALA A 671 -11.69 8.32 9.03
C ALA A 671 -12.09 7.81 10.41
N VAL A 672 -13.41 7.67 10.60
CA VAL A 672 -14.01 7.07 11.79
C VAL A 672 -14.91 5.93 11.33
N VAL A 673 -14.66 4.73 11.84
CA VAL A 673 -15.39 3.51 11.51
C VAL A 673 -15.90 2.86 12.78
N ARG A 674 -17.16 2.42 12.79
CA ARG A 674 -17.78 1.63 13.84
C ARG A 674 -17.67 0.13 13.48
N PRO A 675 -16.72 -0.62 14.05
CA PRO A 675 -16.50 -2.03 13.69
C PRO A 675 -17.55 -2.99 14.27
N LEU A 676 -18.20 -2.60 15.37
CA LEU A 676 -19.27 -3.32 16.06
C LEU A 676 -20.54 -2.48 15.99
N LEU A 677 -21.54 -2.93 15.22
CA LEU A 677 -22.72 -2.11 14.87
C LEU A 677 -23.67 -1.85 16.04
N ASP A 678 -23.54 -2.62 17.12
CA ASP A 678 -24.28 -2.55 18.39
C ASP A 678 -23.55 -1.73 19.47
N SER A 679 -22.32 -1.26 19.20
CA SER A 679 -21.57 -0.33 20.05
C SER A 679 -21.59 1.09 19.48
N GLU A 680 -21.39 2.09 20.33
CA GLU A 680 -21.12 3.48 19.89
C GLU A 680 -19.62 3.78 19.86
N GLU A 681 -18.77 2.84 20.29
CA GLU A 681 -17.32 2.96 20.18
C GLU A 681 -16.87 2.79 18.72
N GLY A 682 -15.91 3.62 18.33
CA GLY A 682 -15.36 3.65 16.97
C GLY A 682 -13.86 3.50 16.95
N VAL A 683 -13.36 3.21 15.76
CA VAL A 683 -11.94 3.20 15.40
C VAL A 683 -11.66 4.45 14.58
N VAL A 684 -10.59 5.15 14.93
CA VAL A 684 -10.11 6.30 14.18
C VAL A 684 -8.80 5.91 13.50
N VAL A 685 -8.67 6.24 12.21
CA VAL A 685 -7.44 6.05 11.43
C VAL A 685 -7.06 7.33 10.70
N ALA A 686 -5.79 7.69 10.78
CA ALA A 686 -5.22 8.87 10.16
C ALA A 686 -3.80 8.60 9.65
N ASN A 687 -3.33 9.43 8.72
CA ASN A 687 -2.01 9.33 8.12
C ASN A 687 -1.29 10.70 8.11
N GLY A 688 0.04 10.67 8.09
CA GLY A 688 0.90 11.84 7.89
C GLY A 688 2.14 11.47 7.06
N ILE A 689 2.50 12.32 6.10
CA ILE A 689 3.56 12.04 5.11
C ILE A 689 4.07 13.33 4.45
N ILE A 690 5.33 13.72 4.73
CA ILE A 690 5.87 15.03 4.31
C ILE A 690 7.28 14.91 3.69
N PRO A 691 7.43 14.24 2.53
CA PRO A 691 8.75 13.86 1.99
C PRO A 691 9.65 15.04 1.62
N ARG A 692 9.10 16.21 1.23
CA ARG A 692 9.92 17.38 0.82
C ARG A 692 10.81 17.90 1.95
N TYR A 693 10.43 17.67 3.21
CA TYR A 693 11.22 18.12 4.35
C TYR A 693 12.54 17.33 4.47
N SER A 694 12.64 16.14 3.84
CA SER A 694 13.87 15.35 3.76
C SER A 694 15.02 16.07 3.06
N ASP A 695 14.72 17.05 2.20
CA ASP A 695 15.70 17.86 1.47
C ASP A 695 16.53 18.76 2.40
N LEU A 696 16.03 19.02 3.61
CA LEU A 696 16.73 19.79 4.63
C LEU A 696 17.05 18.94 5.86
N ASP A 697 16.09 18.21 6.43
CA ASP A 697 16.34 17.37 7.60
C ASP A 697 15.26 16.29 7.81
N THR A 698 15.67 15.02 7.72
CA THR A 698 14.76 13.88 7.94
C THR A 698 14.32 13.69 9.39
N TYR A 699 15.00 14.30 10.38
CA TYR A 699 14.52 14.33 11.76
C TYR A 699 13.23 15.18 11.85
N HIS A 700 13.24 16.37 11.25
CA HIS A 700 12.08 17.26 11.22
C HIS A 700 10.98 16.75 10.29
N MET A 701 11.34 16.13 9.17
CA MET A 701 10.40 15.41 8.31
C MET A 701 9.58 14.37 9.10
N ALA A 702 10.25 13.46 9.81
CA ALA A 702 9.58 12.41 10.57
C ALA A 702 8.79 12.98 11.77
N ALA A 703 9.33 14.00 12.45
CA ALA A 703 8.62 14.68 13.54
C ALA A 703 7.29 15.30 13.07
N CYS A 704 7.30 16.00 11.94
CA CYS A 704 6.11 16.64 11.39
C CYS A 704 5.12 15.61 10.84
N ALA A 705 5.58 14.53 10.19
CA ALA A 705 4.69 13.45 9.74
C ALA A 705 3.97 12.76 10.92
N LEU A 706 4.67 12.52 12.04
CA LEU A 706 4.06 12.01 13.28
C LEU A 706 3.01 12.98 13.83
N ASP A 707 3.34 14.27 13.89
CA ASP A 707 2.46 15.30 14.42
C ASP A 707 1.21 15.50 13.55
N GLU A 708 1.35 15.49 12.22
CA GLU A 708 0.26 15.56 11.26
C GLU A 708 -0.70 14.37 11.41
N ALA A 709 -0.18 13.14 11.48
CA ALA A 709 -1.01 11.96 11.68
C ALA A 709 -1.81 12.03 13.00
N LEU A 710 -1.18 12.44 14.10
CA LEU A 710 -1.87 12.63 15.39
C LEU A 710 -2.87 13.79 15.36
N ARG A 711 -2.53 14.88 14.68
CA ARG A 711 -3.40 16.04 14.58
C ARG A 711 -4.66 15.70 13.80
N ASN A 712 -4.53 15.01 12.67
CA ASN A 712 -5.64 14.50 11.88
C ASN A 712 -6.55 13.56 12.69
N PHE A 713 -5.93 12.61 13.41
CA PHE A 713 -6.64 11.72 14.34
C PHE A 713 -7.45 12.49 15.39
N ILE A 714 -6.90 13.58 15.92
CA ILE A 714 -7.55 14.40 16.94
C ILE A 714 -8.64 15.30 16.36
N CYS A 715 -8.47 15.86 15.15
CA CYS A 715 -9.46 16.71 14.50
C CYS A 715 -10.82 16.05 14.35
N VAL A 716 -10.87 14.71 14.22
CA VAL A 716 -12.12 13.94 14.16
C VAL A 716 -12.63 13.42 15.51
N GLY A 717 -11.93 13.76 16.61
CA GLY A 717 -12.34 13.45 17.98
C GLY A 717 -11.66 12.22 18.61
N GLY A 718 -10.66 11.63 17.97
CA GLY A 718 -9.96 10.44 18.48
C GLY A 718 -9.38 10.63 19.88
N ASN A 719 -9.24 9.54 20.64
CA ASN A 719 -8.76 9.54 22.01
C ASN A 719 -7.21 9.54 22.09
N PRO A 720 -6.57 10.62 22.60
CA PRO A 720 -5.12 10.73 22.70
C PRO A 720 -4.46 9.84 23.77
N ASP A 721 -5.26 9.15 24.57
CA ASP A 721 -4.77 8.16 25.53
C ASP A 721 -5.02 6.72 25.03
N HIS A 722 -5.58 6.56 23.82
CA HIS A 722 -5.79 5.27 23.15
C HIS A 722 -5.45 5.33 21.65
N TRP A 723 -4.15 5.40 21.35
CA TRP A 723 -3.62 5.42 19.99
C TRP A 723 -2.32 4.62 19.85
N ALA A 724 -1.97 4.25 18.62
CA ALA A 724 -0.73 3.57 18.28
C ALA A 724 -0.26 3.97 16.88
N PHE A 725 1.06 4.01 16.69
CA PHE A 725 1.71 4.31 15.42
C PHE A 725 2.05 3.06 14.61
N LEU A 726 2.02 3.23 13.29
CA LEU A 726 2.74 2.40 12.33
C LEU A 726 3.79 3.22 11.59
N ASP A 727 4.97 2.65 11.39
CA ASP A 727 6.12 3.29 10.74
C ASP A 727 6.51 2.59 9.43
N ASN A 728 6.25 3.26 8.29
CA ASN A 728 6.47 2.70 6.97
C ASN A 728 7.50 3.51 6.19
N PHE A 729 8.73 2.98 6.08
CA PHE A 729 9.86 3.63 5.44
C PHE A 729 9.96 3.26 3.96
N CYS A 730 10.07 4.25 3.08
CA CYS A 730 10.56 4.08 1.71
C CYS A 730 11.81 4.93 1.52
N TRP A 731 12.93 4.28 1.26
CA TRP A 731 14.24 4.93 1.18
C TRP A 731 14.94 4.61 -0.13
N CYS A 732 15.64 5.61 -0.67
CA CYS A 732 16.69 5.37 -1.66
C CYS A 732 17.85 4.59 -1.02
N ASP A 733 18.73 4.01 -1.83
CA ASP A 733 19.80 3.12 -1.40
C ASP A 733 20.70 3.79 -0.35
N PRO A 734 20.67 3.34 0.91
CA PRO A 734 21.49 3.92 1.97
C PRO A 734 22.88 3.26 2.07
N VAL A 735 23.23 2.33 1.18
CA VAL A 735 24.50 1.61 1.22
C VAL A 735 25.51 2.32 0.31
N ALA A 736 26.63 2.76 0.88
CA ALA A 736 27.69 3.41 0.12
C ALA A 736 28.36 2.43 -0.86
N GLY A 737 28.57 2.87 -2.10
CA GLY A 737 29.22 2.07 -3.13
C GLY A 737 29.69 2.92 -4.31
N ARG A 738 30.38 2.30 -5.28
CA ARG A 738 30.91 3.02 -6.46
C ARG A 738 29.83 3.73 -7.27
N ARG A 739 28.64 3.12 -7.39
CA ARG A 739 27.45 3.68 -8.07
C ARG A 739 26.53 4.46 -7.12
N ASN A 740 26.88 4.58 -5.84
CA ASN A 740 26.09 5.26 -4.80
C ASN A 740 27.02 5.98 -3.79
N PRO A 741 27.79 7.00 -4.23
CA PRO A 741 28.80 7.65 -3.40
C PRO A 741 28.22 8.45 -2.22
N ASP A 742 26.95 8.83 -2.28
CA ASP A 742 26.21 9.55 -1.25
C ASP A 742 25.47 8.62 -0.25
N GLY A 743 25.70 7.31 -0.32
CA GLY A 743 25.06 6.33 0.56
C GLY A 743 25.29 6.58 2.06
N GLU A 744 26.49 7.04 2.48
CA GLU A 744 26.73 7.40 3.90
C GLU A 744 25.78 8.51 4.39
N TYR A 745 25.45 9.48 3.52
CA TYR A 745 24.54 10.57 3.83
C TYR A 745 23.08 10.10 3.85
N LYS A 746 22.69 9.28 2.88
CA LYS A 746 21.35 8.65 2.83
C LYS A 746 21.09 7.75 4.05
N LEU A 747 22.08 6.98 4.51
CA LEU A 747 21.99 6.23 5.76
C LEU A 747 21.92 7.15 6.98
N ALA A 748 22.63 8.27 6.99
CA ALA A 748 22.53 9.25 8.06
C ALA A 748 21.14 9.87 8.13
N GLN A 749 20.51 10.16 7.00
CA GLN A 749 19.11 10.57 6.94
C GLN A 749 18.21 9.49 7.59
N LEU A 750 18.44 8.20 7.32
CA LEU A 750 17.63 7.11 7.89
C LEU A 750 17.78 7.01 9.41
N VAL A 751 19.01 7.17 9.92
CA VAL A 751 19.29 7.24 11.36
C VAL A 751 18.55 8.41 12.01
N ARG A 752 18.49 9.57 11.35
CA ARG A 752 17.81 10.76 11.87
C ARG A 752 16.30 10.60 11.95
N ALA A 753 15.68 10.03 10.91
CA ALA A 753 14.24 9.73 10.93
C ALA A 753 13.89 8.77 12.08
N ASN A 754 14.66 7.70 12.27
CA ASN A 754 14.48 6.77 13.38
C ASN A 754 14.68 7.45 14.76
N LYS A 755 15.64 8.36 14.89
CA LYS A 755 15.81 9.14 16.13
C LYS A 755 14.58 10.00 16.43
N ALA A 756 13.99 10.63 15.41
CA ALA A 756 12.75 11.39 15.59
C ALA A 756 11.60 10.49 16.03
N LEU A 757 11.43 9.30 15.43
CA LEU A 757 10.44 8.32 15.89
C LEU A 757 10.59 8.04 17.39
N TYR A 758 11.81 7.74 17.86
CA TYR A 758 12.05 7.50 19.27
C TYR A 758 11.69 8.69 20.15
N ASP A 759 12.19 9.88 19.81
CA ASP A 759 12.01 11.08 20.63
C ASP A 759 10.52 11.48 20.73
N TYR A 760 9.78 11.43 19.61
CA TYR A 760 8.39 11.89 19.54
C TYR A 760 7.37 10.81 19.95
N ALA A 761 7.62 9.52 19.67
CA ALA A 761 6.78 8.44 20.21
C ALA A 761 6.78 8.46 21.74
N LEU A 762 7.97 8.67 22.36
CA LEU A 762 8.08 8.86 23.80
C LEU A 762 7.37 10.13 24.28
N ALA A 763 7.55 11.25 23.58
CA ALA A 763 6.94 12.52 23.98
C ALA A 763 5.41 12.49 23.93
N TYR A 764 4.83 11.77 22.97
CA TYR A 764 3.39 11.56 22.83
C TYR A 764 2.85 10.38 23.65
N ALA A 765 3.72 9.55 24.22
CA ALA A 765 3.38 8.26 24.83
C ALA A 765 2.55 7.36 23.87
N CYS A 766 2.87 7.40 22.58
CA CYS A 766 2.18 6.63 21.54
C CYS A 766 3.11 5.50 21.05
N PRO A 767 2.81 4.22 21.33
CA PRO A 767 3.66 3.11 20.95
C PRO A 767 3.62 2.84 19.45
N MET A 768 4.75 2.44 18.86
CA MET A 768 4.77 1.82 17.53
C MET A 768 4.46 0.32 17.66
N ILE A 769 3.49 -0.18 16.89
CA ILE A 769 2.98 -1.55 17.03
C ILE A 769 3.36 -2.46 15.85
N SER A 770 3.57 -1.87 14.67
CA SER A 770 4.01 -2.55 13.45
C SER A 770 4.55 -1.51 12.46
N GLY A 771 5.20 -1.98 11.40
CA GLY A 771 5.74 -1.12 10.36
C GLY A 771 6.26 -1.94 9.19
N LYS A 772 6.92 -1.27 8.26
CA LYS A 772 7.62 -1.88 7.12
C LYS A 772 8.76 -0.98 6.65
N ASP A 773 9.79 -1.57 6.09
CA ASP A 773 10.80 -0.85 5.34
C ASP A 773 10.96 -1.38 3.91
N SER A 774 11.08 -0.43 2.99
CA SER A 774 11.38 -0.63 1.57
C SER A 774 12.63 0.18 1.27
N MET A 775 13.73 -0.53 1.04
CA MET A 775 15.03 0.06 0.68
C MET A 775 15.24 -0.05 -0.84
N LYS A 776 16.22 0.68 -1.39
CA LYS A 776 16.57 0.64 -2.84
C LYS A 776 15.47 1.22 -3.75
N ASN A 777 14.83 2.30 -3.32
CA ASN A 777 13.90 3.05 -4.17
C ASN A 777 14.68 4.01 -5.10
N ASP A 778 15.50 3.45 -5.98
CA ASP A 778 16.23 4.16 -7.02
C ASP A 778 15.95 3.54 -8.39
N TYR A 779 16.02 4.37 -9.42
CA TYR A 779 16.15 3.95 -10.81
C TYR A 779 17.57 4.22 -11.30
N ILE A 780 18.13 3.26 -12.03
CA ILE A 780 19.41 3.40 -12.75
C ILE A 780 19.22 2.94 -14.21
N GLY A 781 19.45 3.85 -15.16
CA GLY A 781 19.47 3.55 -16.59
C GLY A 781 20.50 4.40 -17.33
N GLY A 782 21.42 3.76 -18.05
CA GLY A 782 22.60 4.42 -18.61
C GLY A 782 23.40 5.18 -17.53
N ASP A 783 23.64 6.47 -17.78
CA ASP A 783 24.30 7.39 -16.82
C ASP A 783 23.31 8.13 -15.90
N THR A 784 22.01 7.82 -15.97
CA THR A 784 20.96 8.50 -15.20
C THR A 784 20.63 7.70 -13.94
N LYS A 785 20.69 8.37 -12.78
CA LYS A 785 20.18 7.87 -11.50
C LYS A 785 19.09 8.80 -10.98
N ILE A 786 17.92 8.25 -10.64
CA ILE A 786 16.84 8.98 -9.98
C ILE A 786 16.60 8.33 -8.62
N SER A 787 16.93 9.04 -7.54
CA SER A 787 16.66 8.62 -6.17
C SER A 787 15.35 9.24 -5.69
N VAL A 788 14.43 8.42 -5.16
CA VAL A 788 13.25 8.98 -4.48
C VAL A 788 13.68 9.79 -3.25
N PRO A 789 12.95 10.85 -2.87
CA PRO A 789 13.17 11.50 -1.59
C PRO A 789 12.98 10.49 -0.46
N PRO A 790 13.82 10.52 0.58
CA PRO A 790 13.54 9.79 1.80
C PRO A 790 12.11 10.05 2.28
N THR A 791 11.33 8.99 2.42
CA THR A 791 9.90 9.08 2.70
C THR A 791 9.54 8.15 3.85
N ILE A 792 8.76 8.67 4.79
CA ILE A 792 8.15 7.88 5.85
C ILE A 792 6.66 8.19 5.88
N LEU A 793 5.85 7.14 5.80
CA LEU A 793 4.43 7.21 6.12
C LEU A 793 4.28 6.86 7.61
N ILE A 794 3.59 7.74 8.34
CA ILE A 794 3.11 7.44 9.67
C ILE A 794 1.61 7.23 9.59
N SER A 795 1.15 6.07 10.03
CA SER A 795 -0.28 5.82 10.26
C SER A 795 -0.55 5.79 11.76
N VAL A 796 -1.70 6.32 12.17
CA VAL A 796 -2.20 6.26 13.54
C VAL A 796 -3.51 5.49 13.55
N ILE A 797 -3.64 4.54 14.46
CA ILE A 797 -4.91 3.87 14.77
C ILE A 797 -5.22 3.99 16.26
N GLY A 798 -6.49 4.13 16.59
CA GLY A 798 -6.95 4.28 17.96
C GLY A 798 -8.46 4.28 18.05
N THR A 799 -9.00 4.76 19.17
CA THR A 799 -10.44 4.70 19.43
C THR A 799 -11.08 6.08 19.57
N ILE A 800 -12.40 6.10 19.44
CA ILE A 800 -13.29 7.16 19.89
C ILE A 800 -14.42 6.48 20.68
N GLU A 801 -14.75 7.01 21.85
CA GLU A 801 -15.70 6.35 22.76
C GLU A 801 -17.16 6.48 22.31
N ASP A 802 -17.49 7.54 21.59
CA ASP A 802 -18.83 7.78 21.04
C ASP A 802 -18.69 8.40 19.65
N VAL A 803 -18.97 7.60 18.62
CA VAL A 803 -18.92 8.03 17.22
C VAL A 803 -19.86 9.19 16.88
N LYS A 804 -20.90 9.44 17.68
CA LYS A 804 -21.80 10.61 17.52
C LYS A 804 -21.12 11.93 17.87
N LYS A 805 -19.95 11.88 18.51
CA LYS A 805 -19.09 13.02 18.82
C LYS A 805 -17.98 13.24 17.79
N ALA A 806 -17.93 12.43 16.73
CA ALA A 806 -16.98 12.64 15.66
C ALA A 806 -17.16 14.03 15.03
N VAL A 807 -16.05 14.68 14.72
CA VAL A 807 -15.99 16.04 14.18
C VAL A 807 -15.52 15.97 12.73
N THR A 808 -16.00 16.88 11.87
CA THR A 808 -15.56 17.01 10.48
C THR A 808 -15.17 18.47 10.19
N MET A 809 -14.41 18.71 9.12
CA MET A 809 -13.79 20.02 8.88
C MET A 809 -14.71 21.09 8.28
N ASP A 810 -15.87 20.71 7.75
CA ASP A 810 -16.80 21.65 7.13
C ASP A 810 -17.46 22.56 8.17
N ILE A 811 -17.52 23.87 7.87
CA ILE A 811 -18.26 24.82 8.71
C ILE A 811 -19.73 24.44 8.76
N LYS A 812 -20.27 24.38 9.98
CA LYS A 812 -21.63 23.89 10.24
C LYS A 812 -22.68 24.98 10.12
N GLN A 813 -22.33 26.22 10.45
CA GLN A 813 -23.30 27.32 10.42
C GLN A 813 -22.64 28.71 10.33
N PRO A 814 -23.35 29.72 9.81
CA PRO A 814 -22.90 31.11 9.82
C PRO A 814 -22.98 31.73 11.22
N GLY A 815 -22.17 32.77 11.48
CA GLY A 815 -22.15 33.48 12.76
C GLY A 815 -21.38 32.76 13.88
N SER A 816 -20.83 31.58 13.61
CA SER A 816 -19.88 30.91 14.49
C SER A 816 -18.57 31.68 14.56
N LEU A 817 -17.87 31.57 15.67
CA LEU A 817 -16.54 32.13 15.87
C LEU A 817 -15.50 31.16 15.31
N ILE A 818 -14.50 31.70 14.61
CA ILE A 818 -13.38 30.92 14.09
C ILE A 818 -12.18 31.14 14.99
N PHE A 819 -11.67 30.06 15.56
CA PHE A 819 -10.52 30.04 16.44
C PHE A 819 -9.36 29.31 15.80
N MET A 820 -8.15 29.79 16.09
CA MET A 820 -6.92 29.10 15.76
C MET A 820 -6.24 28.62 17.04
N LEU A 821 -5.89 27.34 17.07
CA LEU A 821 -5.08 26.73 18.10
C LEU A 821 -3.62 26.68 17.65
N GLY A 822 -2.70 27.05 18.55
CA GLY A 822 -1.26 27.01 18.27
C GLY A 822 -0.67 28.34 17.80
N VAL A 823 0.55 28.30 17.26
CA VAL A 823 1.32 29.50 16.90
C VAL A 823 1.89 29.33 15.50
N THR A 824 1.67 30.32 14.65
CA THR A 824 2.30 30.42 13.34
C THR A 824 3.72 30.96 13.47
N LYS A 825 4.71 30.26 12.92
CA LYS A 825 6.11 30.70 12.91
C LYS A 825 6.58 30.83 11.47
N LYS A 826 7.70 31.52 11.25
CA LYS A 826 8.30 31.67 9.92
C LYS A 826 9.01 30.39 9.46
N GLU A 827 8.22 29.34 9.28
CA GLU A 827 8.64 27.97 8.99
C GLU A 827 8.08 27.56 7.63
N LEU A 828 8.61 28.17 6.56
CA LEU A 828 8.22 27.90 5.16
C LEU A 828 9.20 26.99 4.42
N GLY A 829 10.26 26.50 5.08
CA GLY A 829 11.24 25.61 4.44
C GLY A 829 10.54 24.38 3.86
N CYS A 830 10.79 24.10 2.59
CA CYS A 830 10.20 23.04 1.78
C CYS A 830 8.67 23.08 1.65
N SER A 831 8.01 24.19 2.02
CA SER A 831 6.56 24.34 1.89
C SER A 831 6.06 24.34 0.45
N GLU A 832 4.78 24.02 0.28
CA GLU A 832 4.07 24.13 -1.00
C GLU A 832 4.08 25.57 -1.53
N TYR A 833 4.03 26.56 -0.64
CA TYR A 833 4.10 27.96 -1.04
C TYR A 833 5.45 28.31 -1.67
N LEU A 834 6.58 27.97 -1.03
CA LEU A 834 7.89 28.22 -1.65
C LEU A 834 8.10 27.35 -2.90
N ALA A 835 7.58 26.12 -2.92
CA ALA A 835 7.62 25.25 -4.09
C ALA A 835 6.96 25.88 -5.31
N SER A 836 5.82 26.58 -5.11
CA SER A 836 5.12 27.29 -6.19
C SER A 836 5.95 28.41 -6.83
N TRP A 837 6.98 28.90 -6.13
CA TRP A 837 7.95 29.86 -6.63
C TRP A 837 9.26 29.22 -7.11
N GLY A 838 9.35 27.89 -7.16
CA GLY A 838 10.58 27.16 -7.47
C GLY A 838 11.67 27.32 -6.39
N LYS A 839 11.28 27.62 -5.15
CA LYS A 839 12.17 27.91 -4.01
C LYS A 839 12.04 26.83 -2.94
N LYS A 840 13.09 26.67 -2.13
CA LYS A 840 13.14 25.68 -1.04
C LYS A 840 13.09 26.34 0.34
N GLY A 841 13.71 27.49 0.54
CA GLY A 841 13.83 28.09 1.87
C GLY A 841 14.83 27.36 2.77
N SER A 842 14.82 27.70 4.06
CA SER A 842 15.84 27.24 5.02
C SER A 842 15.32 26.77 6.38
N ARG A 843 14.11 27.16 6.78
CA ARG A 843 13.58 26.89 8.13
C ARG A 843 12.37 25.95 8.04
N LEU A 844 12.59 24.66 8.31
CA LEU A 844 11.54 23.66 8.44
C LEU A 844 10.68 23.91 9.69
N PRO A 845 9.42 23.44 9.72
CA PRO A 845 8.63 23.36 10.93
C PRO A 845 9.29 22.52 12.03
N ALA A 846 9.20 22.99 13.27
CA ALA A 846 9.69 22.28 14.44
C ALA A 846 8.55 22.01 15.43
N VAL A 847 8.28 20.72 15.65
CA VAL A 847 7.22 20.23 16.55
C VAL A 847 7.60 20.44 18.01
N ASP A 848 6.71 21.08 18.78
CA ASP A 848 6.81 21.14 20.24
C ASP A 848 5.83 20.11 20.83
N ALA A 849 6.29 18.86 20.91
CA ALA A 849 5.44 17.71 21.25
C ALA A 849 4.72 17.87 22.59
N LYS A 850 5.36 18.50 23.58
CA LYS A 850 4.74 18.73 24.89
C LYS A 850 3.55 19.69 24.79
N LYS A 851 3.68 20.77 24.02
CA LYS A 851 2.56 21.69 23.79
C LYS A 851 1.49 21.06 22.90
N ALA A 852 1.89 20.32 21.88
CA ALA A 852 0.99 19.60 20.97
C ALA A 852 0.15 18.57 21.74
N LEU A 853 0.76 17.68 22.53
CA LEU A 853 0.05 16.69 23.34
C LEU A 853 -0.95 17.33 24.31
N ARG A 854 -0.55 18.43 24.97
CA ARG A 854 -1.48 19.19 25.83
C ARG A 854 -2.66 19.72 25.04
N ARG A 855 -2.44 20.26 23.84
CA ARG A 855 -3.51 20.74 22.95
C ARG A 855 -4.42 19.59 22.53
N TYR A 856 -3.86 18.46 22.15
CA TYR A 856 -4.62 17.29 21.69
C TYR A 856 -5.53 16.72 22.79
N ARG A 857 -5.03 16.60 24.02
CA ARG A 857 -5.87 16.21 25.18
C ARG A 857 -7.00 17.21 25.46
N LEU A 858 -6.70 18.51 25.41
CA LEU A 858 -7.73 19.55 25.60
C LEU A 858 -8.74 19.56 24.45
N PHE A 859 -8.31 19.29 23.22
CA PHE A 859 -9.19 19.16 22.07
C PHE A 859 -10.14 17.98 22.22
N HIS A 860 -9.62 16.80 22.54
CA HIS A 860 -10.45 15.61 22.75
C HIS A 860 -11.50 15.84 23.85
N GLU A 861 -11.12 16.48 24.96
CA GLU A 861 -12.07 16.87 26.01
C GLU A 861 -13.15 17.84 25.49
N ALA A 862 -12.76 18.84 24.70
CA ALA A 862 -13.71 19.79 24.10
C ALA A 862 -14.68 19.11 23.12
N ALA A 863 -14.19 18.18 22.30
CA ALA A 863 -14.99 17.40 21.36
C ALA A 863 -16.00 16.51 22.10
N ARG A 864 -15.56 15.80 23.16
CA ARG A 864 -16.46 15.02 24.05
C ARG A 864 -17.57 15.87 24.66
N GLN A 865 -17.25 17.09 25.07
CA GLN A 865 -18.22 18.06 25.60
C GLN A 865 -19.14 18.68 24.52
N GLY A 866 -18.92 18.39 23.23
CA GLY A 866 -19.66 18.98 22.11
C GLY A 866 -19.42 20.48 21.94
N LEU A 867 -18.21 20.96 22.26
CA LEU A 867 -17.85 22.38 22.16
C LEU A 867 -17.35 22.79 20.77
N ILE A 868 -16.96 21.81 19.95
CA ILE A 868 -16.30 22.00 18.66
C ILE A 868 -17.20 21.40 17.58
N PRO A 869 -18.01 22.21 16.85
CA PRO A 869 -18.83 21.73 15.74
C PRO A 869 -18.01 21.27 14.53
N SER A 870 -16.89 21.94 14.26
CA SER A 870 -15.96 21.60 13.19
C SER A 870 -14.52 21.94 13.55
N ALA A 871 -13.59 21.18 12.98
CA ALA A 871 -12.16 21.37 13.16
C ALA A 871 -11.40 20.87 11.93
N HIS A 872 -10.31 21.56 11.60
CA HIS A 872 -9.42 21.18 10.51
C HIS A 872 -7.97 21.42 10.88
N ASP A 873 -7.10 20.50 10.49
CA ASP A 873 -5.67 20.63 10.62
C ASP A 873 -5.10 21.74 9.70
N CYS A 874 -3.97 22.36 10.08
CA CYS A 874 -3.24 23.25 9.17
C CYS A 874 -1.96 22.55 8.69
N SER A 875 -2.02 22.00 7.49
CA SER A 875 -0.99 21.23 6.79
C SER A 875 -0.51 21.98 5.54
N ASP A 876 -0.57 21.35 4.36
CA ASP A 876 -0.05 21.85 3.09
C ASP A 876 -0.71 23.17 2.68
N GLY A 877 0.12 24.18 2.35
CA GLY A 877 -0.37 25.51 1.99
C GLY A 877 -0.88 26.37 3.17
N GLY A 878 -0.86 25.83 4.39
CA GLY A 878 -1.02 26.60 5.62
C GLY A 878 -2.44 27.09 5.91
N LEU A 879 -2.54 28.22 6.62
CA LEU A 879 -3.81 28.74 7.13
C LEU A 879 -4.78 29.13 6.00
N ALA A 880 -4.27 29.66 4.88
CA ALA A 880 -5.11 30.11 3.78
C ALA A 880 -5.89 28.96 3.13
N VAL A 881 -5.22 27.83 2.89
CA VAL A 881 -5.83 26.62 2.31
C VAL A 881 -6.82 26.00 3.28
N CYS A 882 -6.41 25.80 4.55
CA CYS A 882 -7.27 25.29 5.61
C CYS A 882 -8.60 26.08 5.72
N LEU A 883 -8.55 27.42 5.74
CA LEU A 883 -9.76 28.25 5.79
C LEU A 883 -10.64 28.11 4.54
N ALA A 884 -10.02 27.98 3.35
CA ALA A 884 -10.75 27.79 2.11
C ALA A 884 -11.48 26.44 2.10
N GLU A 885 -10.80 25.37 2.48
CA GLU A 885 -11.35 24.01 2.56
C GLU A 885 -12.54 23.92 3.51
N MET A 886 -12.40 24.48 4.72
CA MET A 886 -13.51 24.56 5.68
C MET A 886 -14.71 25.34 5.12
N ALA A 887 -14.46 26.48 4.46
CA ALA A 887 -15.50 27.36 3.92
C ALA A 887 -16.27 26.71 2.77
N PHE A 888 -15.60 26.19 1.74
CA PHE A 888 -16.28 25.63 0.56
C PHE A 888 -16.94 24.28 0.76
N SER A 889 -16.50 23.54 1.78
CA SER A 889 -17.09 22.27 2.13
C SER A 889 -18.35 22.45 2.99
N GLY A 890 -18.37 23.49 3.83
CA GLY A 890 -19.57 23.90 4.58
C GLY A 890 -20.56 24.73 3.76
N GLY A 891 -20.14 25.32 2.64
CA GLY A 891 -20.98 26.20 1.82
C GLY A 891 -21.20 27.60 2.43
N TYR A 892 -20.39 27.98 3.41
CA TYR A 892 -20.47 29.26 4.12
C TYR A 892 -19.20 30.10 3.90
N GLY A 893 -19.32 31.42 4.02
CA GLY A 893 -18.16 32.30 3.99
C GLY A 893 -17.48 32.41 5.36
N MET A 894 -16.39 33.18 5.38
CA MET A 894 -15.67 33.53 6.60
C MET A 894 -15.11 34.94 6.51
N GLU A 895 -15.08 35.63 7.64
CA GLU A 895 -14.35 36.89 7.82
C GLU A 895 -13.21 36.69 8.82
N ILE A 896 -11.97 36.81 8.36
CA ILE A 896 -10.75 36.54 9.12
C ILE A 896 -9.89 37.81 9.22
N ASP A 897 -9.26 38.00 10.38
CA ASP A 897 -8.36 39.12 10.67
C ASP A 897 -6.97 38.60 11.05
N LEU A 898 -5.99 38.78 10.15
CA LEU A 898 -4.61 38.34 10.38
C LEU A 898 -3.93 39.08 11.53
N GLY A 899 -4.41 40.27 11.91
CA GLY A 899 -3.97 41.00 13.09
C GLY A 899 -4.23 40.25 14.41
N LYS A 900 -5.16 39.30 14.40
CA LYS A 900 -5.49 38.46 15.57
C LYS A 900 -4.78 37.11 15.56
N VAL A 901 -4.22 36.69 14.42
CA VAL A 901 -3.52 35.40 14.34
C VAL A 901 -2.29 35.43 15.25
N LYS A 902 -2.14 34.39 16.07
CA LYS A 902 -0.99 34.25 16.96
C LYS A 902 0.23 33.83 16.15
N ALA A 903 1.08 34.79 15.80
CA ALA A 903 2.25 34.58 14.97
C ALA A 903 3.57 35.00 15.66
N GLU A 904 4.70 34.48 15.17
CA GLU A 904 6.05 34.96 15.53
C GLU A 904 6.19 36.44 15.17
N ARG A 905 6.92 37.19 16.01
CA ARG A 905 7.04 38.64 15.85
C ARG A 905 7.71 38.97 14.51
N GLY A 906 7.12 39.91 13.78
CA GLY A 906 7.70 40.45 12.54
C GLY A 906 7.37 39.65 11.28
N MET A 907 6.54 38.60 11.38
CA MET A 907 6.06 37.88 10.19
C MET A 907 5.23 38.78 9.28
N SER A 908 5.35 38.63 7.96
CA SER A 908 4.49 39.28 6.96
C SER A 908 3.10 38.64 6.90
N ASP A 909 2.13 39.27 6.21
CA ASP A 909 0.81 38.67 6.00
C ASP A 909 0.91 37.36 5.18
N THR A 910 1.76 37.34 4.14
CA THR A 910 2.11 36.13 3.38
C THR A 910 2.65 35.02 4.27
N GLU A 911 3.61 35.32 5.14
CA GLU A 911 4.19 34.31 6.01
C GLU A 911 3.14 33.76 7.00
N ILE A 912 2.20 34.58 7.47
CA ILE A 912 1.11 34.13 8.35
C ILE A 912 0.14 33.19 7.61
N LEU A 913 -0.20 33.52 6.36
CA LEU A 913 -1.12 32.75 5.54
C LEU A 913 -0.56 31.38 5.16
N TYR A 914 0.71 31.32 4.77
CA TYR A 914 1.26 30.17 4.04
C TYR A 914 2.34 29.38 4.78
N SER A 915 2.71 29.76 6.02
CA SER A 915 3.58 28.91 6.82
C SER A 915 2.86 27.61 7.20
N GLU A 916 3.58 26.50 7.11
CA GLU A 916 3.11 25.13 7.40
C GLU A 916 3.53 24.72 8.83
N SER A 917 3.55 25.68 9.77
CA SER A 917 3.92 25.40 11.16
C SER A 917 3.08 24.26 11.75
N ALA A 918 3.76 23.30 12.36
CA ALA A 918 3.17 22.10 12.92
C ALA A 918 2.23 22.36 14.11
N SER A 919 1.38 21.38 14.41
CA SER A 919 0.47 21.31 15.56
C SER A 919 -0.59 22.41 15.65
N ARG A 920 -0.94 23.07 14.53
CA ARG A 920 -2.00 24.08 14.45
C ARG A 920 -3.31 23.50 13.93
N ILE A 921 -4.43 23.90 14.52
CA ILE A 921 -5.79 23.46 14.18
C ILE A 921 -6.69 24.70 14.13
N VAL A 922 -7.55 24.81 13.12
CA VAL A 922 -8.65 25.79 13.09
C VAL A 922 -9.92 25.11 13.57
N ILE A 923 -10.65 25.76 14.48
CA ILE A 923 -11.91 25.24 15.03
C ILE A 923 -13.02 26.26 14.89
N GLU A 924 -14.22 25.76 14.60
CA GLU A 924 -15.46 26.51 14.75
C GLU A 924 -15.93 26.43 16.19
N VAL A 925 -16.50 27.52 16.70
CA VAL A 925 -17.11 27.57 18.03
C VAL A 925 -18.36 28.43 17.97
N VAL A 926 -19.51 27.89 18.38
CA VAL A 926 -20.73 28.69 18.46
C VAL A 926 -20.58 29.78 19.55
N PRO A 927 -21.12 31.00 19.36
CA PRO A 927 -20.85 32.14 20.25
C PRO A 927 -21.13 31.86 21.74
N GLU A 928 -22.14 31.05 22.04
CA GLU A 928 -22.56 30.68 23.39
C GLU A 928 -21.51 29.82 24.10
N LYS A 929 -20.70 29.07 23.34
CA LYS A 929 -19.64 28.18 23.86
C LYS A 929 -18.28 28.87 23.95
N ARG A 930 -18.16 30.12 23.50
CA ARG A 930 -16.91 30.90 23.52
C ARG A 930 -16.22 30.86 24.89
N LYS A 931 -16.96 31.09 25.97
CA LYS A 931 -16.40 31.12 27.32
C LYS A 931 -15.81 29.76 27.70
N ALA A 932 -16.53 28.67 27.46
CA ALA A 932 -16.06 27.32 27.79
C ALA A 932 -14.77 26.95 27.03
N VAL A 933 -14.70 27.28 25.73
CA VAL A 933 -13.48 27.06 24.93
C VAL A 933 -12.31 27.91 25.45
N MET A 934 -12.55 29.18 25.77
CA MET A 934 -11.51 30.05 26.33
C MET A 934 -11.02 29.59 27.70
N ASP A 935 -11.93 29.10 28.56
CA ASP A 935 -11.58 28.58 29.88
C ASP A 935 -10.73 27.30 29.76
N LEU A 936 -10.99 26.45 28.75
CA LEU A 936 -10.28 25.19 28.53
C LEU A 936 -8.90 25.39 27.88
N PHE A 937 -8.83 26.13 26.76
CA PHE A 937 -7.59 26.30 25.99
C PHE A 937 -6.74 27.49 26.45
N GLY A 938 -7.36 28.49 27.11
CA GLY A 938 -6.69 29.71 27.53
C GLY A 938 -6.06 30.45 26.35
N ARG A 939 -4.79 30.83 26.49
CA ARG A 939 -4.04 31.57 25.46
C ARG A 939 -3.64 30.72 24.25
N ASP A 940 -3.95 29.43 24.25
CA ASP A 940 -3.67 28.56 23.12
C ASP A 940 -4.69 28.72 21.99
N ALA A 941 -5.93 29.05 22.32
CA ALA A 941 -6.99 29.39 21.38
C ALA A 941 -7.08 30.91 21.18
N VAL A 942 -7.08 31.36 19.93
CA VAL A 942 -7.29 32.76 19.59
C VAL A 942 -8.40 32.90 18.56
N CYS A 943 -9.40 33.73 18.85
CA CYS A 943 -10.46 34.04 17.90
C CYS A 943 -9.90 34.93 16.80
N ILE A 944 -9.83 34.38 15.59
CA ILE A 944 -9.28 35.05 14.40
C ILE A 944 -10.37 35.62 13.50
N GLY A 945 -11.63 35.25 13.71
CA GLY A 945 -12.73 35.69 12.85
C GLY A 945 -14.06 35.03 13.16
N SER A 946 -14.96 35.02 12.18
CA SER A 946 -16.28 34.39 12.25
C SER A 946 -16.73 33.86 10.90
N SER A 947 -17.56 32.82 10.89
CA SER A 947 -18.25 32.36 9.68
C SER A 947 -19.37 33.34 9.28
N SER A 948 -19.70 33.37 8.00
CA SER A 948 -20.68 34.30 7.43
C SER A 948 -21.65 33.60 6.47
N GLN A 949 -22.88 34.14 6.37
CA GLN A 949 -23.89 33.61 5.46
C GLN A 949 -23.58 33.92 3.99
N ALA A 950 -22.88 35.02 3.73
CA ALA A 950 -22.41 35.36 2.39
C ALA A 950 -21.29 34.38 2.00
N PRO A 951 -21.34 33.69 0.86
CA PRO A 951 -20.37 32.65 0.49
C PRO A 951 -19.07 33.26 -0.05
N VAL A 952 -18.40 34.06 0.79
CA VAL A 952 -17.14 34.75 0.48
C VAL A 952 -16.13 34.46 1.59
N LEU A 953 -14.93 34.01 1.21
CA LEU A 953 -13.77 34.00 2.08
C LEU A 953 -13.13 35.39 2.05
N PHE A 954 -13.23 36.10 3.16
CA PHE A 954 -12.74 37.46 3.31
C PHE A 954 -11.65 37.53 4.37
N ILE A 955 -10.42 37.89 3.98
CA ILE A 955 -9.27 37.96 4.88
C ILE A 955 -8.72 39.39 4.89
N ARG A 956 -8.63 39.98 6.08
CA ARG A 956 -7.99 41.28 6.33
C ARG A 956 -6.54 41.09 6.76
N SER A 957 -5.65 41.91 6.22
CA SER A 957 -4.26 42.04 6.65
C SER A 957 -4.15 42.52 8.10
N LYS A 958 -2.94 42.44 8.68
CA LYS A 958 -2.65 43.07 9.98
C LYS A 958 -2.87 44.59 9.99
N SER A 959 -2.87 45.25 8.83
CA SER A 959 -3.17 46.68 8.70
C SER A 959 -4.66 46.97 8.48
N GLY A 960 -5.51 45.94 8.47
CA GLY A 960 -6.96 46.04 8.31
C GLY A 960 -7.45 46.12 6.86
N GLN A 961 -6.55 46.03 5.88
CA GLN A 961 -6.90 46.07 4.46
C GLN A 961 -7.35 44.69 3.98
N PRO A 962 -8.37 44.59 3.10
CA PRO A 962 -8.73 43.32 2.48
C PRO A 962 -7.60 42.85 1.57
N ILE A 963 -7.14 41.61 1.77
CA ILE A 963 -6.12 40.97 0.92
C ILE A 963 -6.67 39.73 0.20
N VAL A 964 -7.71 39.10 0.74
CA VAL A 964 -8.48 38.04 0.05
C VAL A 964 -9.96 38.39 0.15
N SER A 965 -10.67 38.32 -0.96
CA SER A 965 -12.13 38.49 -1.03
C SER A 965 -12.65 37.63 -2.17
N GLU A 966 -12.73 36.33 -1.91
CA GLU A 966 -12.95 35.31 -2.93
C GLU A 966 -14.28 34.61 -2.74
N ALA A 967 -15.02 34.40 -3.82
CA ALA A 967 -16.23 33.59 -3.76
C ALA A 967 -15.84 32.15 -3.42
N VAL A 968 -16.52 31.57 -2.45
CA VAL A 968 -16.26 30.21 -1.98
C VAL A 968 -16.41 29.19 -3.11
N ALA A 969 -17.33 29.43 -4.05
CA ALA A 969 -17.51 28.61 -5.24
C ALA A 969 -16.29 28.65 -6.19
N ASP A 970 -15.64 29.81 -6.36
CA ASP A 970 -14.47 29.96 -7.23
C ASP A 970 -13.25 29.26 -6.65
N LEU A 971 -13.08 29.31 -5.32
CA LEU A 971 -12.06 28.55 -4.60
C LEU A 971 -12.28 27.04 -4.77
N LYS A 972 -13.51 26.57 -4.60
CA LYS A 972 -13.88 25.15 -4.80
C LYS A 972 -13.61 24.71 -6.23
N ALA A 973 -13.98 25.52 -7.22
CA ALA A 973 -13.72 25.24 -8.63
C ALA A 973 -12.22 25.15 -8.92
N ALA A 974 -11.41 26.06 -8.37
CA ALA A 974 -9.96 26.01 -8.51
C ALA A 974 -9.37 24.74 -7.89
N TRP A 975 -9.87 24.34 -6.71
CA TRP A 975 -9.45 23.14 -6.00
C TRP A 975 -9.81 21.83 -6.74
N LYS A 976 -11.00 21.75 -7.34
CA LYS A 976 -11.45 20.54 -8.07
C LYS A 976 -10.83 20.37 -9.45
N LYS A 977 -10.48 21.47 -10.12
CA LYS A 977 -10.14 21.47 -11.56
C LYS A 977 -8.97 20.57 -11.95
N THR A 978 -7.95 20.43 -11.10
CA THR A 978 -6.64 19.91 -11.51
C THR A 978 -6.68 18.43 -11.90
N LEU A 979 -7.33 17.57 -11.11
CA LEU A 979 -7.39 16.12 -11.35
C LEU A 979 -8.76 15.67 -11.89
N ASP A 980 -9.56 16.61 -12.41
CA ASP A 980 -10.86 16.33 -13.03
C ASP A 980 -10.67 15.88 -14.49
N PHE A 981 -10.37 14.58 -14.67
CA PHE A 981 -10.29 13.93 -15.98
C PHE A 981 -11.68 13.45 -16.44
#